data_AF-A0A5M6CK76-F1
#
_entry.id   AF-A0A5M6CK76-F1
#
_cell.length_a   1.000
_cell.length_b   1.000
_cell.length_c   1.000
_cell.angle_alpha   90.00
_cell.angle_beta   90.00
_cell.angle_gamma   90.00
#
_symmetry.space_group_name_H-M   'P 1'
#
loop_
_entity.id
_entity.type
_entity.pdbx_description
1 polymer ?
#
loop_
_entity_poly.entity_id
_entity_poly.type
_entity_poly.pdbx_seq_one_letter_code
_entity_poly.pdbx_strand_id
1 'polypeptide(L)'
;YSALTYSQQENDLRIRTADGGTLTVGPDVTVRNASGSTFTTLGNGNADTIVLGTVQSDSSGGTLRVTGKTVSNQGSMRADGGTLDLNNVTGDLGDAKVSGGGTLDVAGTFTNNLGQTIDGSNLTFRGTWSGAAPITATGVSTVDLGGTWTNTSAIAVDSGSLLRLSGSWSNGGTISANASTVDLLSHGETLGSISIVDSRINLQSGYTTSELESISSGDTSAYVQPGGTLDNAGDDFVLAADGYKLYLDGGKISGGTISSSDDTKLIATSNDGTLDGVTLNADGLVQQSAIVSVTGGLNVNGLLRLERTTNNASDFYDTGLDFYGEGAELGGSGVVELYSVLTYSQQENDLRIRSVDQYPLTIGENVTVQNAPGSTYTTLGYSQTPLSIRGTIVAQSTGQTLRLTGSEVINAGTLISRPGATLSARVLSQTAPGTTEVGINGDRSSEFGRISVDGVAELDGAIRVDMSADADLTDGTEPPAVSDYQFDGDLSDSLGGPSLVSNGGTVQSGQYVFSANQGLKVENAIANPSEYSIELTFTWNSTSNWKRLISFANLADDTGLYSINGQLYFWPNAAGAAGAIQAGQEVTVLLTRDESTREVVGYVNGIWQFSFIDSSNRAVFSAANNVAWFFQDNGSEEGSGSVNRIRIFDRVIKSQSIMGFFSSGSVVGAYADESGLNLGSGLQLQLQSAGGGELEFAAVAPTNDTTAPQIQEIVPPDGGVGPRVQDLEVRFDERMDVTTLTPGNFAINGPTGAVSPEVFRVTDLGSAVTLDFRSLEPGSYTLTLAADQLTDRSGNALGAGDITSTFTIEAQTATWIAAGSGNWDDAANWQDGRVPQPGDDVVINVPANATITHRSGSTQINSLTTAGRLNLTGGRLDVIDTLQADGGITIDGGTLAGATVIGTGEISVSSNTSNRLDGVTLETNIALTDYRDFLRIDNGLELNATMTVGRQARVYFRGSQSLSGTGEVLVSQSHTDASYAQGLFLEQSFTTLVIEDGITVRGGNGAIGRSGYWGSANNVSVINRGIIAADTSGRTIEIRPDGGSFTNEGVIRADGGTLDVDGLAGNGGTLEPISGTLDLSGNYVLDQNVSGTGVTVNLRGTWDNQATIDLTSSSLTVTGNWTNNGTITTTGGSVFLNDN
;
A
#
# COMPACT_ATOMS: atom_id res chain seq x y z
N TYR A 1 17.27 52.16 -20.94
CA TYR A 1 16.93 51.18 -21.98
C TYR A 1 18.06 50.16 -22.08
N SER A 2 17.78 48.88 -21.82
CA SER A 2 18.76 47.79 -21.98
C SER A 2 18.20 46.74 -22.94
N ALA A 3 18.88 46.47 -24.04
CA ALA A 3 18.51 45.39 -24.98
C ALA A 3 19.31 44.10 -24.73
N LEU A 4 19.95 43.97 -23.56
CA LEU A 4 20.81 42.83 -23.23
C LEU A 4 19.96 41.61 -22.91
N THR A 5 19.96 40.62 -23.80
CA THR A 5 19.18 39.38 -23.64
C THR A 5 19.95 38.26 -22.92
N TYR A 6 21.23 38.46 -22.61
CA TYR A 6 22.13 37.39 -22.12
C TYR A 6 22.69 37.63 -20.71
N SER A 7 22.43 38.79 -20.10
CA SER A 7 22.97 39.17 -18.80
C SER A 7 21.92 39.87 -17.95
N GLN A 8 21.78 39.43 -16.71
CA GLN A 8 20.92 40.00 -15.66
C GLN A 8 21.79 40.52 -14.49
N GLN A 9 23.03 40.93 -14.79
CA GLN A 9 23.93 41.39 -13.75
C GLN A 9 23.61 42.83 -13.35
N GLU A 10 23.71 43.13 -12.07
CA GLU A 10 23.52 44.49 -11.51
C GLU A 10 24.45 45.55 -12.14
N ASN A 11 25.50 45.13 -12.85
CA ASN A 11 26.49 45.99 -13.46
C ASN A 11 26.13 46.50 -14.86
N ASP A 12 25.11 45.96 -15.52
CA ASP A 12 24.84 46.17 -16.95
C ASP A 12 24.32 47.57 -17.28
N LEU A 13 23.07 47.88 -16.89
CA LEU A 13 22.51 49.22 -16.98
C LEU A 13 21.93 49.65 -15.63
N ARG A 14 22.53 50.69 -15.04
CA ARG A 14 22.27 51.04 -13.64
C ARG A 14 22.33 52.52 -13.32
N ILE A 15 21.62 52.90 -12.26
CA ILE A 15 21.81 54.15 -11.52
C ILE A 15 22.31 53.78 -10.12
N ARG A 16 23.49 54.23 -9.70
CA ARG A 16 24.05 53.93 -8.37
C ARG A 16 25.03 55.00 -7.90
N THR A 17 25.34 54.99 -6.61
CA THR A 17 26.49 55.72 -6.07
C THR A 17 27.79 54.96 -6.30
N ALA A 18 28.89 55.68 -6.49
CA ALA A 18 30.20 55.11 -6.79
C ALA A 18 31.08 54.92 -5.55
N ASP A 19 30.82 55.71 -4.51
CA ASP A 19 31.57 55.84 -3.26
C ASP A 19 30.91 55.11 -2.07
N GLY A 20 29.78 54.42 -2.30
CA GLY A 20 29.01 53.77 -1.24
C GLY A 20 28.07 54.72 -0.47
N GLY A 21 27.92 55.98 -0.90
CA GLY A 21 26.94 56.90 -0.32
C GLY A 21 25.50 56.49 -0.63
N THR A 22 24.54 56.95 0.18
CA THR A 22 23.11 56.71 -0.03
C THR A 22 22.64 57.26 -1.38
N LEU A 23 21.88 56.46 -2.13
CA LEU A 23 21.15 56.90 -3.33
C LEU A 23 19.75 57.37 -2.93
N THR A 24 19.39 58.63 -3.22
CA THR A 24 18.02 59.14 -3.00
C THR A 24 17.36 59.54 -4.31
N VAL A 25 16.20 58.95 -4.62
CA VAL A 25 15.31 59.42 -5.69
C VAL A 25 14.46 60.56 -5.12
N GLY A 26 14.70 61.80 -5.55
CA GLY A 26 13.97 62.97 -5.06
C GLY A 26 12.47 62.95 -5.38
N PRO A 27 11.64 63.73 -4.66
CA PRO A 27 10.17 63.64 -4.72
C PRO A 27 9.58 63.95 -6.09
N ASP A 28 10.22 64.80 -6.90
CA ASP A 28 9.75 65.17 -8.25
C ASP A 28 10.42 64.34 -9.36
N VAL A 29 11.12 63.25 -9.00
CA VAL A 29 11.87 62.41 -9.95
C VAL A 29 11.13 61.12 -10.22
N THR A 30 10.95 60.79 -11.50
CA THR A 30 10.51 59.47 -11.94
C THR A 30 11.68 58.71 -12.56
N VAL A 31 12.00 57.54 -12.00
CA VAL A 31 12.92 56.56 -12.60
C VAL A 31 12.10 55.45 -13.21
N ARG A 32 12.34 55.12 -14.48
CA ARG A 32 11.67 54.00 -15.13
C ARG A 32 12.55 53.30 -16.14
N ASN A 33 12.26 52.02 -16.38
CA ASN A 33 12.80 51.35 -17.55
C ASN A 33 12.04 51.83 -18.80
N ALA A 34 12.76 51.92 -19.93
CA ALA A 34 12.13 52.28 -21.19
C ALA A 34 11.50 51.02 -21.82
N SER A 35 10.42 51.17 -22.59
CA SER A 35 9.81 50.07 -23.34
C SER A 35 10.85 49.27 -24.13
N GLY A 36 10.74 47.94 -24.09
CA GLY A 36 11.67 47.00 -24.72
C GLY A 36 12.97 46.80 -23.95
N SER A 37 13.06 47.26 -22.70
CA SER A 37 14.18 46.93 -21.81
C SER A 37 14.04 45.51 -21.26
N THR A 38 15.13 44.76 -21.22
CA THR A 38 15.19 43.40 -20.65
C THR A 38 15.49 43.42 -19.15
N PHE A 39 16.56 44.10 -18.73
CA PHE A 39 16.97 44.17 -17.33
C PHE A 39 17.66 45.52 -17.02
N THR A 40 17.29 46.15 -15.91
CA THR A 40 17.84 47.43 -15.44
C THR A 40 17.88 47.50 -13.92
N THR A 41 18.81 48.26 -13.35
CA THR A 41 19.02 48.32 -11.90
C THR A 41 19.02 49.76 -11.35
N LEU A 42 18.36 49.98 -10.22
CA LEU A 42 18.42 51.19 -9.41
C LEU A 42 19.02 50.84 -8.04
N GLY A 43 20.13 51.48 -7.71
CA GLY A 43 20.90 51.23 -6.50
C GLY A 43 22.00 50.17 -6.66
N ASN A 44 22.60 49.78 -5.54
CA ASN A 44 23.60 48.71 -5.44
C ASN A 44 23.60 48.13 -4.01
N GLY A 45 24.02 46.88 -3.83
CA GLY A 45 24.01 46.22 -2.51
C GLY A 45 24.93 46.82 -1.44
N ASN A 46 25.81 47.77 -1.78
CA ASN A 46 26.79 48.35 -0.84
C ASN A 46 26.31 49.68 -0.22
N ALA A 47 25.19 50.25 -0.67
CA ALA A 47 24.71 51.55 -0.23
C ALA A 47 23.18 51.54 -0.03
N ASP A 48 22.68 52.38 0.87
CA ASP A 48 21.23 52.53 1.05
C ASP A 48 20.57 53.18 -0.17
N THR A 49 19.36 52.75 -0.51
CA THR A 49 18.53 53.33 -1.56
C THR A 49 17.23 53.85 -0.95
N ILE A 50 16.98 55.15 -1.06
CA ILE A 50 15.77 55.82 -0.56
C ILE A 50 14.96 56.33 -1.76
N VAL A 51 13.69 55.97 -1.82
CA VAL A 51 12.77 56.45 -2.86
C VAL A 51 11.78 57.42 -2.26
N LEU A 52 11.91 58.72 -2.61
CA LEU A 52 10.93 59.76 -2.28
C LEU A 52 10.02 60.09 -3.49
N GLY A 53 10.53 59.87 -4.71
CA GLY A 53 9.81 60.09 -5.97
C GLY A 53 9.11 58.83 -6.51
N THR A 54 9.05 58.70 -7.83
CA THR A 54 8.42 57.54 -8.50
C THR A 54 9.48 56.59 -9.06
N VAL A 55 9.32 55.29 -8.85
CA VAL A 55 10.04 54.23 -9.57
C VAL A 55 9.02 53.36 -10.29
N GLN A 56 9.18 53.16 -11.60
CA GLN A 56 8.16 52.49 -12.42
C GLN A 56 8.78 51.49 -13.41
N SER A 57 8.26 50.26 -13.43
CA SER A 57 8.60 49.24 -14.42
C SER A 57 7.50 49.15 -15.47
N ASP A 58 7.75 49.70 -16.66
CA ASP A 58 6.84 49.78 -17.82
C ASP A 58 7.13 48.73 -18.90
N SER A 59 8.28 48.04 -18.81
CA SER A 59 8.75 47.18 -19.89
C SER A 59 8.20 45.76 -19.76
N SER A 60 7.19 45.43 -20.57
CA SER A 60 6.62 44.08 -20.62
C SER A 60 7.68 43.00 -20.84
N GLY A 61 7.68 41.97 -19.99
CA GLY A 61 8.68 40.89 -19.98
C GLY A 61 10.07 41.30 -19.50
N GLY A 62 10.27 42.54 -19.06
CA GLY A 62 11.54 43.05 -18.55
C GLY A 62 11.50 43.40 -17.07
N THR A 63 12.67 43.44 -16.45
CA THR A 63 12.83 43.70 -15.01
C THR A 63 13.49 45.06 -14.75
N LEU A 64 12.92 45.80 -13.80
CA LEU A 64 13.58 46.90 -13.10
C LEU A 64 13.85 46.43 -11.67
N ARG A 65 15.11 46.16 -11.35
CA ARG A 65 15.54 45.83 -9.99
C ARG A 65 15.82 47.10 -9.20
N VAL A 66 15.28 47.22 -8.00
CA VAL A 66 15.68 48.19 -6.99
C VAL A 66 16.42 47.44 -5.90
N THR A 67 17.66 47.82 -5.63
CA THR A 67 18.53 47.13 -4.67
C THR A 67 19.31 48.12 -3.83
N GLY A 68 19.71 47.69 -2.65
CA GLY A 68 20.40 48.51 -1.67
C GLY A 68 21.01 47.63 -0.58
N LYS A 69 21.87 48.21 0.25
CA LYS A 69 22.11 47.66 1.59
C LYS A 69 20.79 47.62 2.37
N THR A 70 20.02 48.70 2.24
CA THR A 70 18.61 48.78 2.58
C THR A 70 17.87 49.53 1.47
N VAL A 71 16.60 49.21 1.26
CA VAL A 71 15.69 49.95 0.38
C VAL A 71 14.53 50.49 1.22
N SER A 72 14.39 51.82 1.26
CA SER A 72 13.30 52.51 1.95
C SER A 72 12.37 53.19 0.95
N ASN A 73 11.08 52.91 1.03
CA ASN A 73 10.07 53.53 0.17
C ASN A 73 9.25 54.58 0.94
N GLN A 74 9.35 55.85 0.52
CA GLN A 74 8.51 56.96 0.98
C GLN A 74 7.85 57.68 -0.21
N GLY A 75 8.00 57.13 -1.41
CA GLY A 75 7.45 57.62 -2.67
C GLY A 75 6.48 56.61 -3.27
N SER A 76 6.45 56.52 -4.60
CA SER A 76 5.60 55.59 -5.34
C SER A 76 6.42 54.60 -6.14
N MET A 77 6.12 53.31 -6.03
CA MET A 77 6.77 52.21 -6.75
C MET A 77 5.72 51.43 -7.54
N ARG A 78 5.86 51.30 -8.85
CA ARG A 78 4.83 50.70 -9.73
C ARG A 78 5.40 49.65 -10.68
N ALA A 79 4.86 48.45 -10.66
CA ALA A 79 5.03 47.46 -11.71
C ALA A 79 3.85 47.56 -12.69
N ASP A 80 4.00 48.28 -13.80
CA ASP A 80 2.94 48.51 -14.79
C ASP A 80 3.22 47.71 -16.06
N GLY A 81 2.85 46.43 -16.05
CA GLY A 81 3.12 45.45 -17.12
C GLY A 81 4.53 44.88 -17.16
N GLY A 82 5.52 45.51 -16.50
CA GLY A 82 6.86 44.95 -16.30
C GLY A 82 7.04 44.25 -14.94
N THR A 83 8.21 43.68 -14.68
CA THR A 83 8.61 43.20 -13.35
C THR A 83 9.31 44.31 -12.58
N LEU A 84 8.85 44.61 -11.37
CA LEU A 84 9.55 45.44 -10.39
C LEU A 84 10.07 44.51 -9.29
N ASP A 85 11.38 44.37 -9.20
CA ASP A 85 12.07 43.46 -8.28
C ASP A 85 12.76 44.29 -7.18
N LEU A 86 12.20 44.27 -5.97
CA LEU A 86 12.66 45.05 -4.83
C LEU A 86 13.45 44.15 -3.87
N ASN A 87 14.75 44.39 -3.76
CA ASN A 87 15.63 43.62 -2.88
C ASN A 87 16.07 44.43 -1.66
N ASN A 88 16.05 43.80 -0.49
CA ASN A 88 16.41 44.37 0.80
C ASN A 88 15.50 45.54 1.23
N VAL A 89 14.19 45.43 1.00
CA VAL A 89 13.22 46.40 1.52
C VAL A 89 13.22 46.36 3.05
N THR A 90 13.26 47.52 3.70
CA THR A 90 13.25 47.63 5.16
C THR A 90 12.17 48.59 5.66
N GLY A 91 11.45 48.19 6.71
CA GLY A 91 10.37 49.00 7.29
C GLY A 91 9.09 48.93 6.46
N ASP A 92 8.38 50.04 6.31
CA ASP A 92 7.12 50.06 5.55
C ASP A 92 7.35 49.87 4.04
N LEU A 93 6.55 48.99 3.42
CA LEU A 93 6.56 48.80 1.96
C LEU A 93 6.12 50.08 1.21
N GLY A 94 5.27 50.90 1.82
CA GLY A 94 4.80 52.16 1.26
C GLY A 94 3.91 51.96 0.03
N ASP A 95 3.84 52.97 -0.86
CA ASP A 95 3.01 52.91 -2.07
C ASP A 95 3.69 52.11 -3.20
N ALA A 96 4.00 50.85 -2.93
CA ALA A 96 4.37 49.86 -3.95
C ALA A 96 3.10 49.15 -4.46
N LYS A 97 2.89 49.11 -5.78
CA LYS A 97 1.71 48.50 -6.45
C LYS A 97 2.07 47.77 -7.73
N VAL A 98 1.21 46.85 -8.16
CA VAL A 98 1.28 46.13 -9.44
C VAL A 98 0.01 46.36 -10.27
N SER A 99 0.14 46.46 -11.59
CA SER A 99 -0.95 46.57 -12.57
C SER A 99 -0.53 46.06 -13.95
N GLY A 100 -1.50 45.93 -14.85
CA GLY A 100 -1.24 45.76 -16.29
C GLY A 100 -0.58 44.43 -16.68
N GLY A 101 -0.76 43.37 -15.88
CA GLY A 101 -0.07 42.08 -16.10
C GLY A 101 1.38 42.08 -15.61
N GLY A 102 1.77 43.08 -14.82
CA GLY A 102 3.10 43.20 -14.23
C GLY A 102 3.34 42.21 -13.09
N THR A 103 4.57 42.24 -12.57
CA THR A 103 4.97 41.46 -11.38
C THR A 103 5.64 42.38 -10.38
N LEU A 104 5.16 42.37 -9.13
CA LEU A 104 5.83 43.00 -7.99
C LEU A 104 6.47 41.91 -7.14
N ASP A 105 7.79 41.85 -7.12
CA ASP A 105 8.58 40.91 -6.33
C ASP A 105 9.31 41.68 -5.24
N VAL A 106 9.10 41.31 -3.97
CA VAL A 106 9.59 42.03 -2.80
C VAL A 106 10.30 41.07 -1.87
N ALA A 107 11.56 41.38 -1.56
CA ALA A 107 12.38 40.68 -0.59
C ALA A 107 12.96 41.66 0.44
N GLY A 108 13.00 41.26 1.71
CA GLY A 108 13.65 42.03 2.78
C GLY A 108 13.00 41.81 4.15
N THR A 109 13.10 42.82 5.03
CA THR A 109 12.48 42.86 6.35
C THR A 109 11.47 43.98 6.44
N PHE A 110 10.21 43.72 6.07
CA PHE A 110 9.24 44.79 5.79
C PHE A 110 7.83 44.57 6.35
N THR A 111 7.05 45.65 6.39
CA THR A 111 5.62 45.63 6.73
C THR A 111 4.83 46.00 5.48
N ASN A 112 3.91 45.13 5.05
CA ASN A 112 2.87 45.52 4.10
C ASN A 112 1.87 46.42 4.83
N ASN A 113 2.18 47.72 4.88
CA ASN A 113 1.47 48.72 5.67
C ASN A 113 0.30 49.37 4.89
N LEU A 114 0.24 49.21 3.56
CA LEU A 114 -0.83 49.71 2.70
C LEU A 114 -1.44 48.58 1.87
N GLY A 115 -2.76 48.63 1.62
CA GLY A 115 -3.48 47.53 0.99
C GLY A 115 -3.06 47.27 -0.47
N GLN A 116 -2.84 46.02 -0.84
CA GLN A 116 -2.47 45.58 -2.18
C GLN A 116 -3.70 45.12 -2.97
N THR A 117 -3.86 45.62 -4.20
CA THR A 117 -4.90 45.17 -5.14
C THR A 117 -4.22 44.66 -6.39
N ILE A 118 -4.42 43.38 -6.69
CA ILE A 118 -3.74 42.64 -7.76
C ILE A 118 -4.85 42.19 -8.72
N ASP A 119 -4.83 42.67 -9.97
CA ASP A 119 -5.83 42.31 -10.97
C ASP A 119 -5.12 41.84 -12.25
N GLY A 120 -5.31 40.57 -12.60
CA GLY A 120 -4.59 39.88 -13.67
C GLY A 120 -3.08 40.07 -13.64
N SER A 121 -2.48 40.11 -12.45
CA SER A 121 -1.06 40.45 -12.21
C SER A 121 -0.44 39.55 -11.15
N ASN A 122 0.87 39.68 -10.89
CA ASN A 122 1.58 38.82 -9.93
C ASN A 122 2.17 39.61 -8.77
N LEU A 123 2.05 39.05 -7.56
CA LEU A 123 2.68 39.53 -6.34
C LEU A 123 3.52 38.40 -5.73
N THR A 124 4.77 38.71 -5.37
CA THR A 124 5.65 37.80 -4.65
C THR A 124 6.25 38.51 -3.46
N PHE A 125 6.04 37.98 -2.25
CA PHE A 125 6.67 38.45 -1.02
C PHE A 125 7.58 37.36 -0.45
N ARG A 126 8.81 37.75 -0.10
CA ARG A 126 9.87 36.88 0.43
C ARG A 126 10.65 37.60 1.54
N GLY A 127 11.42 36.84 2.33
CA GLY A 127 12.14 37.37 3.50
C GLY A 127 11.26 37.42 4.76
N THR A 128 11.50 38.36 5.65
CA THR A 128 10.76 38.48 6.92
C THR A 128 9.75 39.61 6.86
N TRP A 129 8.45 39.33 6.91
CA TRP A 129 7.46 40.40 6.73
C TRP A 129 6.16 40.26 7.53
N SER A 130 5.49 41.39 7.75
CA SER A 130 4.17 41.41 8.40
C SER A 130 3.07 41.98 7.49
N GLY A 131 1.97 41.25 7.39
CA GLY A 131 0.76 41.61 6.64
C GLY A 131 -0.19 42.48 7.47
N ALA A 132 0.16 43.75 7.65
CA ALA A 132 -0.64 44.70 8.44
C ALA A 132 -1.82 45.32 7.66
N ALA A 133 -1.79 45.26 6.34
CA ALA A 133 -2.84 45.78 5.45
C ALA A 133 -3.35 44.71 4.47
N PRO A 134 -4.56 44.89 3.89
CA PRO A 134 -5.18 43.85 3.07
C PRO A 134 -4.41 43.52 1.78
N ILE A 135 -4.53 42.28 1.31
CA ILE A 135 -4.12 41.85 -0.03
C ILE A 135 -5.37 41.31 -0.73
N THR A 136 -5.71 41.84 -1.90
CA THR A 136 -6.88 41.41 -2.67
C THR A 136 -6.47 41.09 -4.10
N ALA A 137 -6.74 39.88 -4.56
CA ALA A 137 -6.36 39.39 -5.88
C ALA A 137 -7.55 38.92 -6.70
N THR A 138 -7.67 39.42 -7.94
CA THR A 138 -8.74 39.11 -8.90
C THR A 138 -8.18 38.91 -10.32
N GLY A 139 -9.04 38.57 -11.28
CA GLY A 139 -8.67 38.61 -12.70
C GLY A 139 -7.63 37.56 -13.14
N VAL A 140 -7.57 36.41 -12.46
CA VAL A 140 -6.55 35.36 -12.65
C VAL A 140 -5.15 35.87 -12.31
N SER A 141 -4.94 36.18 -11.03
CA SER A 141 -3.67 36.68 -10.49
C SER A 141 -2.87 35.57 -9.80
N THR A 142 -1.56 35.79 -9.61
CA THR A 142 -0.72 34.95 -8.73
C THR A 142 -0.28 35.73 -7.51
N VAL A 143 -0.50 35.19 -6.32
CA VAL A 143 -0.02 35.71 -5.04
C VAL A 143 0.86 34.65 -4.38
N ASP A 144 2.15 34.92 -4.30
CA ASP A 144 3.15 34.01 -3.74
C ASP A 144 3.72 34.61 -2.45
N LEU A 145 3.41 33.97 -1.32
CA LEU A 145 3.73 34.44 0.03
C LEU A 145 4.70 33.45 0.68
N GLY A 146 5.96 33.87 0.82
CA GLY A 146 7.04 33.05 1.35
C GLY A 146 7.92 33.76 2.37
N GLY A 147 8.86 33.01 2.93
CA GLY A 147 9.77 33.46 3.99
C GLY A 147 9.19 33.30 5.40
N THR A 148 9.51 34.22 6.31
CA THR A 148 8.99 34.23 7.69
C THR A 148 7.98 35.34 7.84
N TRP A 149 6.70 35.04 8.02
CA TRP A 149 5.68 36.09 7.97
C TRP A 149 4.45 35.89 8.85
N THR A 150 3.86 37.01 9.25
CA THR A 150 2.61 37.01 10.03
C THR A 150 1.55 37.80 9.29
N ASN A 151 0.38 37.21 9.05
CA ASN A 151 -0.78 37.94 8.58
C ASN A 151 -1.62 38.44 9.76
N THR A 152 -1.90 39.74 9.81
CA THR A 152 -2.82 40.35 10.79
C THR A 152 -3.98 41.08 10.11
N SER A 153 -4.14 40.91 8.79
CA SER A 153 -5.15 41.60 7.97
C SER A 153 -5.89 40.61 7.07
N ALA A 154 -6.65 41.13 6.09
CA ALA A 154 -7.39 40.30 5.15
C ALA A 154 -6.54 39.97 3.90
N ILE A 155 -6.41 38.69 3.57
CA ILE A 155 -5.90 38.20 2.28
C ILE A 155 -7.10 37.56 1.56
N ALA A 156 -7.48 38.10 0.41
CA ALA A 156 -8.60 37.61 -0.39
C ALA A 156 -8.14 37.32 -1.82
N VAL A 157 -8.36 36.09 -2.30
CA VAL A 157 -7.93 35.62 -3.62
C VAL A 157 -9.10 34.96 -4.33
N ASP A 158 -9.53 35.53 -5.46
CA ASP A 158 -10.74 35.09 -6.16
C ASP A 158 -10.51 34.89 -7.67
N SER A 159 -11.52 34.34 -8.36
CA SER A 159 -11.63 34.34 -9.84
C SER A 159 -10.53 33.57 -10.56
N GLY A 160 -10.28 32.33 -10.15
CA GLY A 160 -9.28 31.45 -10.77
C GLY A 160 -7.83 31.82 -10.45
N SER A 161 -7.62 32.69 -9.45
CA SER A 161 -6.29 33.13 -9.04
C SER A 161 -5.57 32.02 -8.26
N LEU A 162 -4.24 32.14 -8.18
CA LEU A 162 -3.36 31.21 -7.47
C LEU A 162 -2.80 31.89 -6.20
N LEU A 163 -2.98 31.25 -5.06
CA LEU A 163 -2.35 31.60 -3.79
C LEU A 163 -1.32 30.53 -3.41
N ARG A 164 -0.07 30.91 -3.15
CA ARG A 164 0.94 30.02 -2.58
C ARG A 164 1.33 30.47 -1.18
N LEU A 165 1.26 29.55 -0.24
CA LEU A 165 1.67 29.77 1.15
C LEU A 165 2.89 28.89 1.45
N SER A 166 4.04 29.53 1.70
CA SER A 166 5.30 28.86 1.97
C SER A 166 6.08 29.50 3.13
N GLY A 167 7.08 28.77 3.63
CA GLY A 167 7.96 29.23 4.71
C GLY A 167 7.35 29.07 6.10
N SER A 168 7.79 29.89 7.06
CA SER A 168 7.28 29.89 8.43
C SER A 168 6.25 30.99 8.58
N TRP A 169 4.98 30.62 8.71
CA TRP A 169 3.89 31.60 8.68
C TRP A 169 2.83 31.40 9.75
N SER A 170 2.29 32.53 10.24
CA SER A 170 1.16 32.53 11.17
C SER A 170 0.07 33.48 10.68
N ASN A 171 -1.18 33.03 10.72
CA ASN A 171 -2.35 33.82 10.35
C ASN A 171 -3.15 34.21 11.60
N GLY A 172 -3.02 35.47 12.02
CA GLY A 172 -3.91 36.13 12.99
C GLY A 172 -5.01 36.97 12.34
N GLY A 173 -5.00 37.09 11.00
CA GLY A 173 -6.00 37.78 10.20
C GLY A 173 -7.01 36.82 9.57
N THR A 174 -7.50 37.16 8.38
CA THR A 174 -8.38 36.30 7.58
C THR A 174 -7.73 35.99 6.24
N ILE A 175 -7.73 34.73 5.83
CA ILE A 175 -7.38 34.31 4.47
C ILE A 175 -8.63 33.72 3.82
N SER A 176 -9.06 34.26 2.69
CA SER A 176 -10.19 33.74 1.92
C SER A 176 -9.76 33.47 0.48
N ALA A 177 -10.06 32.27 -0.01
CA ALA A 177 -9.87 31.91 -1.41
C ALA A 177 -11.18 31.36 -1.97
N ASN A 178 -11.74 31.96 -3.02
CA ASN A 178 -12.95 31.48 -3.68
C ASN A 178 -12.70 31.18 -5.16
N ALA A 179 -13.18 30.03 -5.64
CA ALA A 179 -13.02 29.61 -7.04
C ALA A 179 -11.56 29.75 -7.52
N SER A 180 -10.60 29.36 -6.68
CA SER A 180 -9.16 29.64 -6.84
C SER A 180 -8.33 28.36 -6.66
N THR A 181 -7.01 28.46 -6.88
CA THR A 181 -6.05 27.40 -6.51
C THR A 181 -5.22 27.86 -5.33
N VAL A 182 -5.03 26.99 -4.34
CA VAL A 182 -4.23 27.25 -3.14
C VAL A 182 -3.16 26.17 -3.01
N ASP A 183 -1.89 26.57 -3.06
CA ASP A 183 -0.74 25.69 -2.80
C ASP A 183 -0.33 25.86 -1.34
N LEU A 184 -0.51 24.81 -0.52
CA LEU A 184 -0.02 24.73 0.85
C LEU A 184 1.34 24.03 0.83
N LEU A 185 2.40 24.82 0.62
CA LEU A 185 3.78 24.36 0.47
C LEU A 185 4.45 24.08 1.82
N SER A 186 3.88 24.62 2.90
CA SER A 186 4.34 24.45 4.28
C SER A 186 3.18 24.62 5.24
N HIS A 187 3.18 23.85 6.32
CA HIS A 187 2.19 23.97 7.39
C HIS A 187 2.35 25.28 8.15
N GLY A 188 1.25 25.99 8.41
CA GLY A 188 1.26 27.25 9.14
C GLY A 188 1.32 27.04 10.65
N GLU A 189 2.14 27.79 11.36
CA GLU A 189 2.27 27.71 12.83
C GLU A 189 0.96 28.06 13.56
N THR A 190 0.13 28.89 12.93
CA THR A 190 -1.23 29.18 13.38
C THR A 190 -2.08 29.43 12.15
N LEU A 191 -3.05 28.54 11.89
CA LEU A 191 -3.93 28.68 10.72
C LEU A 191 -4.94 29.81 10.89
N GLY A 192 -5.45 30.05 12.11
CA GLY A 192 -6.41 31.13 12.37
C GLY A 192 -7.67 31.01 11.52
N SER A 193 -8.17 32.12 10.98
CA SER A 193 -9.35 32.13 10.11
C SER A 193 -8.93 31.99 8.64
N ILE A 194 -9.12 30.79 8.09
CA ILE A 194 -8.93 30.50 6.67
C ILE A 194 -10.25 29.96 6.10
N SER A 195 -10.63 30.39 4.91
CA SER A 195 -11.80 29.91 4.20
C SER A 195 -11.48 29.73 2.72
N ILE A 196 -11.32 28.47 2.31
CA ILE A 196 -11.05 28.05 0.94
C ILE A 196 -12.33 27.40 0.41
N VAL A 197 -12.99 28.04 -0.56
CA VAL A 197 -14.34 27.66 -1.02
C VAL A 197 -14.35 27.44 -2.52
N ASP A 198 -14.99 26.38 -2.99
CA ASP A 198 -15.13 26.00 -4.40
C ASP A 198 -13.78 26.00 -5.14
N SER A 199 -12.72 25.57 -4.46
CA SER A 199 -11.33 25.81 -4.87
C SER A 199 -10.55 24.50 -5.03
N ARG A 200 -9.37 24.58 -5.65
CA ARG A 200 -8.39 23.50 -5.63
C ARG A 200 -7.38 23.74 -4.52
N ILE A 201 -7.12 22.74 -3.68
CA ILE A 201 -6.04 22.75 -2.68
C ILE A 201 -4.97 21.75 -3.11
N ASN A 202 -3.72 22.19 -3.21
CA ASN A 202 -2.55 21.34 -3.41
C ASN A 202 -1.80 21.23 -2.07
N LEU A 203 -1.83 20.05 -1.45
CA LEU A 203 -1.19 19.77 -0.17
C LEU A 203 0.22 19.22 -0.41
N GLN A 204 1.25 20.01 -0.13
CA GLN A 204 2.66 19.60 -0.23
C GLN A 204 3.37 19.58 1.12
N SER A 205 2.61 19.68 2.21
CA SER A 205 3.05 19.52 3.60
C SER A 205 2.02 18.72 4.42
N GLY A 206 2.34 18.42 5.68
CA GLY A 206 1.45 17.70 6.60
C GLY A 206 0.26 18.55 7.07
N TYR A 207 -0.95 17.99 7.01
CA TYR A 207 -2.18 18.50 7.60
C TYR A 207 -3.00 17.35 8.15
N THR A 208 -3.68 17.56 9.28
CA THR A 208 -4.72 16.65 9.74
C THR A 208 -6.01 16.87 8.93
N THR A 209 -6.87 15.85 8.87
CA THR A 209 -8.22 15.95 8.30
C THR A 209 -9.05 17.04 8.97
N SER A 210 -9.01 17.08 10.31
CA SER A 210 -9.65 18.13 11.11
C SER A 210 -9.21 19.55 10.71
N GLU A 211 -7.93 19.77 10.46
CA GLU A 211 -7.42 21.06 10.00
C GLU A 211 -7.91 21.39 8.58
N LEU A 212 -7.84 20.42 7.66
CA LEU A 212 -8.27 20.60 6.28
C LEU A 212 -9.77 20.96 6.21
N GLU A 213 -10.61 20.25 6.96
CA GLU A 213 -12.05 20.55 7.07
C GLU A 213 -12.31 21.91 7.71
N SER A 214 -11.47 22.35 8.65
CA SER A 214 -11.62 23.66 9.29
C SER A 214 -11.34 24.85 8.36
N ILE A 215 -10.49 24.65 7.34
CA ILE A 215 -10.06 25.72 6.44
C ILE A 215 -10.76 25.72 5.08
N SER A 216 -11.56 24.70 4.79
CA SER A 216 -12.12 24.51 3.44
C SER A 216 -13.55 23.99 3.42
N SER A 217 -14.30 24.37 2.39
CA SER A 217 -15.71 24.00 2.21
C SER A 217 -16.18 24.15 0.76
N GLY A 218 -17.45 23.81 0.48
CA GLY A 218 -18.02 23.87 -0.87
C GLY A 218 -17.44 22.80 -1.81
N ASP A 219 -17.53 23.04 -3.13
CA ASP A 219 -17.06 22.11 -4.18
C ASP A 219 -15.53 22.16 -4.31
N THR A 220 -14.84 21.94 -3.18
CA THR A 220 -13.38 22.02 -3.06
C THR A 220 -12.75 20.66 -3.36
N SER A 221 -11.64 20.69 -4.09
CA SER A 221 -10.86 19.48 -4.42
C SER A 221 -9.48 19.55 -3.78
N ALA A 222 -9.19 18.61 -2.88
CA ALA A 222 -7.88 18.47 -2.25
C ALA A 222 -7.02 17.44 -3.00
N TYR A 223 -5.79 17.83 -3.35
CA TYR A 223 -4.77 17.01 -3.98
C TYR A 223 -3.63 16.79 -2.99
N VAL A 224 -3.43 15.55 -2.54
CA VAL A 224 -2.31 15.17 -1.67
C VAL A 224 -1.09 14.91 -2.55
N GLN A 225 -0.20 15.90 -2.64
CA GLN A 225 0.91 15.95 -3.60
C GLN A 225 2.22 15.45 -3.01
N PRO A 226 3.30 15.26 -3.81
CA PRO A 226 4.58 14.79 -3.29
C PRO A 226 5.10 15.70 -2.15
N GLY A 227 5.49 15.08 -1.03
CA GLY A 227 5.87 15.75 0.21
C GLY A 227 4.71 16.06 1.16
N GLY A 228 3.46 16.00 0.69
CA GLY A 228 2.25 16.17 1.48
C GLY A 228 1.82 14.91 2.22
N THR A 229 1.28 15.09 3.42
CA THR A 229 0.61 14.02 4.19
C THR A 229 -0.73 14.52 4.71
N LEU A 230 -1.79 13.79 4.41
CA LEU A 230 -3.08 13.94 5.07
C LEU A 230 -3.15 12.91 6.21
N ASP A 231 -3.03 13.38 7.44
CA ASP A 231 -3.18 12.55 8.63
C ASP A 231 -4.66 12.46 9.00
N ASN A 232 -5.22 11.27 8.78
CA ASN A 232 -6.61 10.92 9.05
C ASN A 232 -6.70 9.95 10.24
N ALA A 233 -5.63 9.78 11.03
CA ALA A 233 -5.61 8.79 12.08
C ALA A 233 -6.72 9.00 13.12
N GLY A 234 -7.65 8.04 13.20
CA GLY A 234 -8.78 8.08 14.13
C GLY A 234 -9.99 8.89 13.65
N ASP A 235 -9.92 9.49 12.47
CA ASP A 235 -10.98 10.30 11.88
C ASP A 235 -11.76 9.55 10.78
N ASP A 236 -12.92 10.08 10.41
CA ASP A 236 -13.72 9.66 9.24
C ASP A 236 -13.88 10.87 8.30
N PHE A 237 -13.06 10.92 7.25
CA PHE A 237 -13.11 12.00 6.27
C PHE A 237 -14.20 11.72 5.23
N VAL A 238 -15.27 12.52 5.26
CA VAL A 238 -16.48 12.32 4.47
C VAL A 238 -16.40 13.09 3.15
N LEU A 239 -16.24 12.37 2.04
CA LEU A 239 -16.32 12.92 0.69
C LEU A 239 -17.74 13.38 0.35
N ALA A 240 -17.84 14.33 -0.58
CA ALA A 240 -19.08 14.95 -1.04
C ALA A 240 -19.89 15.73 0.00
N ALA A 241 -19.45 15.81 1.25
CA ALA A 241 -19.91 16.82 2.18
C ALA A 241 -19.68 18.20 1.52
N ASP A 242 -20.76 18.88 1.15
CA ASP A 242 -20.74 20.12 0.37
C ASP A 242 -20.07 20.06 -1.01
N GLY A 243 -19.88 18.87 -1.59
CA GLY A 243 -19.22 18.66 -2.90
C GLY A 243 -17.73 18.37 -2.83
N TYR A 244 -17.17 18.16 -1.64
CA TYR A 244 -15.74 17.95 -1.43
C TYR A 244 -15.17 16.71 -2.16
N LYS A 245 -13.99 16.84 -2.76
CA LYS A 245 -13.29 15.76 -3.50
C LYS A 245 -11.87 15.56 -2.99
N LEU A 246 -11.39 14.31 -2.98
CA LEU A 246 -10.05 13.95 -2.55
C LEU A 246 -9.29 13.19 -3.64
N TYR A 247 -8.09 13.67 -3.95
CA TYR A 247 -7.17 13.08 -4.90
C TYR A 247 -5.86 12.71 -4.20
N LEU A 248 -5.45 11.45 -4.32
CA LEU A 248 -4.11 11.00 -3.97
C LEU A 248 -3.21 11.23 -5.20
N ASP A 249 -2.36 12.25 -5.14
CA ASP A 249 -1.63 12.83 -6.27
C ASP A 249 -0.11 12.88 -6.01
N GLY A 250 0.47 11.80 -5.48
CA GLY A 250 1.90 11.72 -5.18
C GLY A 250 2.26 11.70 -3.70
N GLY A 251 1.34 12.10 -2.81
CA GLY A 251 1.58 12.18 -1.37
C GLY A 251 1.07 10.97 -0.57
N LYS A 252 0.88 11.15 0.74
CA LYS A 252 0.47 10.10 1.68
C LYS A 252 -0.86 10.41 2.37
N ILE A 253 -1.75 9.43 2.48
CA ILE A 253 -2.90 9.45 3.41
C ILE A 253 -2.63 8.42 4.51
N SER A 254 -2.75 8.83 5.77
CA SER A 254 -2.38 8.02 6.94
C SER A 254 -3.57 7.76 7.84
N GLY A 255 -3.93 6.48 8.01
CA GLY A 255 -4.93 6.00 8.96
C GLY A 255 -6.38 6.39 8.65
N GLY A 256 -7.25 6.01 9.60
CA GLY A 256 -8.65 6.41 9.62
C GLY A 256 -9.54 5.82 8.55
N THR A 257 -10.75 6.37 8.47
CA THR A 257 -11.77 6.02 7.49
C THR A 257 -11.92 7.14 6.46
N ILE A 258 -12.07 6.77 5.19
CA ILE A 258 -12.55 7.66 4.14
C ILE A 258 -13.93 7.17 3.73
N SER A 259 -14.97 7.98 3.94
CA SER A 259 -16.35 7.66 3.57
C SER A 259 -16.89 8.65 2.54
N SER A 260 -18.09 8.43 1.99
CA SER A 260 -18.72 9.35 1.05
C SER A 260 -20.21 9.45 1.33
N SER A 261 -20.78 10.66 1.21
CA SER A 261 -22.22 10.88 1.32
C SER A 261 -22.99 10.60 0.02
N ASP A 262 -22.28 10.45 -1.10
CA ASP A 262 -22.82 10.10 -2.42
C ASP A 262 -21.85 9.21 -3.22
N ASP A 263 -21.99 9.13 -4.54
CA ASP A 263 -21.13 8.32 -5.42
C ASP A 263 -19.72 8.91 -5.66
N THR A 264 -19.32 9.95 -4.92
CA THR A 264 -17.98 10.55 -4.99
C THR A 264 -16.90 9.58 -4.53
N LYS A 265 -15.78 9.59 -5.25
CA LYS A 265 -14.70 8.60 -5.11
C LYS A 265 -13.43 9.23 -4.56
N LEU A 266 -12.66 8.43 -3.82
CA LEU A 266 -11.23 8.68 -3.67
C LEU A 266 -10.54 8.35 -4.99
N ILE A 267 -9.78 9.29 -5.55
CA ILE A 267 -9.09 9.10 -6.84
C ILE A 267 -7.57 9.12 -6.63
N ALA A 268 -6.89 8.01 -6.94
CA ALA A 268 -5.44 7.99 -7.09
C ALA A 268 -5.08 8.34 -8.54
N THR A 269 -4.30 9.40 -8.72
CA THR A 269 -3.88 9.91 -10.03
C THR A 269 -2.65 9.17 -10.53
N SER A 270 -2.21 9.47 -11.76
CA SER A 270 -0.96 8.94 -12.33
C SER A 270 0.32 9.34 -11.58
N ASN A 271 0.20 10.12 -10.50
CA ASN A 271 1.32 10.42 -9.61
C ASN A 271 1.22 9.47 -8.42
N ASP A 272 2.07 8.44 -8.42
CA ASP A 272 2.14 7.37 -7.42
C ASP A 272 2.03 7.89 -5.98
N GLY A 273 1.03 7.43 -5.22
CA GLY A 273 0.78 7.86 -3.84
C GLY A 273 0.88 6.73 -2.82
N THR A 274 0.71 7.07 -1.53
CA THR A 274 0.73 6.09 -0.43
C THR A 274 -0.57 6.11 0.38
N LEU A 275 -1.12 4.93 0.64
CA LEU A 275 -2.16 4.70 1.65
C LEU A 275 -1.53 3.91 2.81
N ASP A 276 -1.64 4.42 4.03
CA ASP A 276 -1.03 3.81 5.22
C ASP A 276 -2.09 3.47 6.26
N GLY A 277 -2.50 2.20 6.35
CA GLY A 277 -3.50 1.75 7.33
C GLY A 277 -4.89 2.36 7.15
N VAL A 278 -5.29 2.62 5.90
CA VAL A 278 -6.54 3.32 5.57
C VAL A 278 -7.71 2.33 5.47
N THR A 279 -8.89 2.76 5.94
CA THR A 279 -10.17 2.10 5.67
C THR A 279 -10.99 2.93 4.67
N LEU A 280 -11.40 2.32 3.56
CA LEU A 280 -12.16 2.95 2.50
C LEU A 280 -13.63 2.50 2.54
N ASN A 281 -14.48 3.32 3.16
CA ASN A 281 -15.95 3.22 3.19
C ASN A 281 -16.63 3.99 2.04
N ALA A 282 -15.86 4.42 1.05
CA ALA A 282 -16.34 5.04 -0.18
C ALA A 282 -15.93 4.20 -1.40
N ASP A 283 -16.41 4.57 -2.57
CA ASP A 283 -15.83 4.06 -3.81
C ASP A 283 -14.45 4.69 -4.06
N GLY A 284 -13.58 3.95 -4.73
CA GLY A 284 -12.23 4.37 -5.07
C GLY A 284 -11.90 4.10 -6.53
N LEU A 285 -11.01 4.92 -7.10
CA LEU A 285 -10.48 4.75 -8.44
C LEU A 285 -8.96 4.92 -8.43
N VAL A 286 -8.24 3.88 -8.85
CA VAL A 286 -6.81 3.96 -9.20
C VAL A 286 -6.72 4.12 -10.71
N GLN A 287 -6.40 5.33 -11.15
CA GLN A 287 -6.39 5.69 -12.56
C GLN A 287 -5.25 5.00 -13.31
N GLN A 288 -5.30 5.07 -14.64
CA GLN A 288 -4.21 4.57 -15.47
C GLN A 288 -2.87 5.23 -15.10
N SER A 289 -1.80 4.42 -15.05
CA SER A 289 -0.43 4.85 -14.70
C SER A 289 -0.23 5.15 -13.21
N ALA A 290 -1.20 4.83 -12.36
CA ALA A 290 -1.12 5.04 -10.92
C ALA A 290 -0.67 3.77 -10.21
N ILE A 291 0.45 3.83 -9.50
CA ILE A 291 0.89 2.77 -8.59
C ILE A 291 0.76 3.30 -7.16
N VAL A 292 -0.21 2.76 -6.42
CA VAL A 292 -0.43 3.13 -5.02
C VAL A 292 0.37 2.19 -4.13
N SER A 293 1.25 2.77 -3.32
CA SER A 293 1.94 2.05 -2.25
C SER A 293 0.99 1.87 -1.06
N VAL A 294 0.91 0.67 -0.51
CA VAL A 294 0.09 0.36 0.66
C VAL A 294 0.99 -0.12 1.80
N THR A 295 0.97 0.62 2.89
CA THR A 295 1.63 0.25 4.16
C THR A 295 0.55 0.05 5.23
N GLY A 296 0.81 -0.76 6.25
CA GLY A 296 -0.16 -0.96 7.36
C GLY A 296 -1.51 -1.59 6.96
N GLY A 297 -1.62 -2.14 5.74
CA GLY A 297 -2.83 -2.74 5.20
C GLY A 297 -3.83 -1.73 4.60
N LEU A 298 -4.82 -2.25 3.88
CA LEU A 298 -5.92 -1.48 3.29
C LEU A 298 -7.23 -2.24 3.48
N ASN A 299 -8.21 -1.63 4.14
CA ASN A 299 -9.56 -2.17 4.23
C ASN A 299 -10.45 -1.51 3.18
N VAL A 300 -11.05 -2.29 2.27
CA VAL A 300 -11.99 -1.78 1.26
C VAL A 300 -13.39 -2.27 1.60
N ASN A 301 -14.32 -1.35 1.85
CA ASN A 301 -15.73 -1.65 2.15
C ASN A 301 -16.69 -1.17 1.03
N GLY A 302 -16.22 -0.29 0.13
CA GLY A 302 -16.91 0.09 -1.12
C GLY A 302 -16.38 -0.64 -2.36
N LEU A 303 -16.54 -0.05 -3.55
CA LEU A 303 -15.89 -0.52 -4.78
C LEU A 303 -14.58 0.24 -5.04
N LEU A 304 -13.44 -0.44 -4.97
CA LEU A 304 -12.15 0.09 -5.42
C LEU A 304 -11.82 -0.44 -6.82
N ARG A 305 -11.88 0.41 -7.84
CA ARG A 305 -11.54 0.03 -9.22
C ARG A 305 -10.11 0.43 -9.58
N LEU A 306 -9.34 -0.52 -10.10
CA LEU A 306 -8.04 -0.27 -10.73
C LEU A 306 -8.25 -0.31 -12.25
N GLU A 307 -7.95 0.79 -12.95
CA GLU A 307 -8.20 0.89 -14.39
C GLU A 307 -6.95 1.13 -15.23
N ARG A 308 -6.81 0.31 -16.27
CA ARG A 308 -5.88 0.48 -17.38
C ARG A 308 -6.68 0.55 -18.67
N THR A 309 -6.92 1.76 -19.15
CA THR A 309 -7.81 2.03 -20.29
C THR A 309 -7.07 2.12 -21.63
N THR A 310 -5.74 1.91 -21.63
CA THR A 310 -4.90 1.95 -22.83
C THR A 310 -4.37 0.57 -23.20
N ASN A 311 -4.52 0.20 -24.48
CA ASN A 311 -3.97 -1.02 -25.05
C ASN A 311 -2.49 -0.84 -25.47
N ASN A 312 -1.63 -0.47 -24.52
CA ASN A 312 -0.20 -0.28 -24.71
C ASN A 312 0.55 -1.03 -23.61
N ALA A 313 1.50 -1.90 -23.94
CA ALA A 313 2.27 -2.72 -22.98
C ALA A 313 3.46 -2.00 -22.33
N SER A 314 3.56 -0.68 -22.47
CA SER A 314 4.59 0.13 -21.81
C SER A 314 4.34 0.21 -20.31
N ASP A 315 5.38 -0.01 -19.50
CA ASP A 315 5.38 0.09 -18.03
C ASP A 315 4.86 1.45 -17.52
N PHE A 316 4.99 2.51 -18.33
CA PHE A 316 4.39 3.82 -18.05
C PHE A 316 2.88 3.78 -17.78
N TYR A 317 2.16 2.78 -18.28
CA TYR A 317 0.72 2.64 -18.10
C TYR A 317 0.35 1.60 -17.04
N ASP A 318 1.32 1.10 -16.30
CA ASP A 318 1.09 0.15 -15.22
C ASP A 318 0.23 0.79 -14.13
N THR A 319 -0.75 0.02 -13.68
CA THR A 319 -1.70 0.47 -12.65
C THR A 319 -1.77 -0.59 -11.56
N GLY A 320 -1.76 -0.19 -10.30
CA GLY A 320 -1.91 -1.19 -9.25
C GLY A 320 -1.76 -0.73 -7.82
N LEU A 321 -1.84 -1.73 -6.94
CA LEU A 321 -1.52 -1.62 -5.51
C LEU A 321 -0.27 -2.44 -5.20
N ASP A 322 0.76 -1.80 -4.65
CA ASP A 322 1.98 -2.44 -4.17
C ASP A 322 1.99 -2.39 -2.63
N PHE A 323 1.86 -3.55 -1.99
CA PHE A 323 1.84 -3.72 -0.54
C PHE A 323 3.25 -3.92 0.03
N TYR A 324 3.49 -3.34 1.20
CA TYR A 324 4.74 -3.40 1.94
C TYR A 324 4.49 -3.76 3.42
N GLY A 325 5.46 -4.44 4.03
CA GLY A 325 5.56 -4.76 5.45
C GLY A 325 5.08 -6.16 5.82
N GLU A 326 5.45 -6.59 7.02
CA GLU A 326 4.85 -7.75 7.66
C GLU A 326 3.34 -7.51 7.85
N GLY A 327 2.51 -8.50 7.53
CA GLY A 327 1.06 -8.37 7.62
C GLY A 327 0.42 -7.58 6.46
N ALA A 328 1.06 -7.54 5.29
CA ALA A 328 0.46 -7.02 4.07
C ALA A 328 -0.91 -7.66 3.78
N GLU A 329 -1.99 -6.94 4.07
CA GLU A 329 -3.37 -7.42 3.96
C GLU A 329 -4.24 -6.43 3.18
N LEU A 330 -4.91 -6.95 2.16
CA LEU A 330 -6.09 -6.32 1.55
C LEU A 330 -7.32 -6.90 2.25
N GLY A 331 -7.94 -6.11 3.12
CA GLY A 331 -9.09 -6.50 3.94
C GLY A 331 -10.36 -5.72 3.59
N GLY A 332 -11.31 -5.72 4.53
CA GLY A 332 -12.62 -5.08 4.39
C GLY A 332 -13.71 -6.01 3.86
N SER A 333 -14.88 -5.47 3.55
CA SER A 333 -16.09 -6.18 3.12
C SER A 333 -16.55 -5.85 1.69
N GLY A 334 -15.75 -5.10 0.95
CA GLY A 334 -16.07 -4.52 -0.34
C GLY A 334 -15.51 -5.30 -1.52
N VAL A 335 -15.48 -4.64 -2.68
CA VAL A 335 -15.00 -5.22 -3.95
C VAL A 335 -13.80 -4.44 -4.45
N VAL A 336 -12.72 -5.13 -4.78
CA VAL A 336 -11.62 -4.60 -5.59
C VAL A 336 -11.72 -5.13 -7.01
N GLU A 337 -11.92 -4.23 -7.97
CA GLU A 337 -12.20 -4.59 -9.36
C GLU A 337 -11.05 -4.19 -10.31
N LEU A 338 -10.56 -5.15 -11.10
CA LEU A 338 -9.45 -5.01 -12.03
C LEU A 338 -9.97 -4.86 -13.48
N TYR A 339 -9.75 -3.68 -14.09
CA TYR A 339 -10.13 -3.42 -15.48
C TYR A 339 -8.94 -3.09 -16.37
N SER A 340 -8.67 -3.91 -17.39
CA SER A 340 -7.63 -3.68 -18.39
C SER A 340 -8.15 -3.95 -19.81
N VAL A 341 -7.76 -3.10 -20.77
CA VAL A 341 -8.04 -3.30 -22.21
C VAL A 341 -6.82 -3.82 -22.99
N LEU A 342 -5.77 -4.24 -22.30
CA LEU A 342 -4.53 -4.71 -22.90
C LEU A 342 -4.74 -6.05 -23.60
N THR A 343 -4.35 -6.20 -24.88
CA THR A 343 -4.68 -7.42 -25.66
C THR A 343 -3.50 -8.32 -26.01
N TYR A 344 -2.26 -7.99 -25.60
CA TYR A 344 -1.07 -8.73 -26.05
C TYR A 344 0.08 -8.86 -25.04
N SER A 345 -0.05 -8.34 -23.83
CA SER A 345 0.94 -8.51 -22.76
C SER A 345 0.35 -9.30 -21.60
N GLN A 346 1.17 -10.16 -20.99
CA GLN A 346 0.82 -11.00 -19.84
C GLN A 346 1.82 -10.78 -18.70
N GLN A 347 2.40 -9.57 -18.61
CA GLN A 347 3.35 -9.29 -17.55
C GLN A 347 2.62 -9.13 -16.22
N GLU A 348 3.26 -9.55 -15.13
CA GLU A 348 2.70 -9.42 -13.78
C GLU A 348 2.56 -7.95 -13.35
N ASN A 349 3.30 -7.04 -14.02
CA ASN A 349 3.35 -5.63 -13.68
C ASN A 349 2.21 -4.79 -14.28
N ASP A 350 1.56 -5.27 -15.35
CA ASP A 350 0.66 -4.46 -16.20
C ASP A 350 -0.55 -3.89 -15.43
N LEU A 351 -1.28 -4.75 -14.71
CA LEU A 351 -2.39 -4.39 -13.83
C LEU A 351 -2.37 -5.33 -12.64
N ARG A 352 -2.04 -4.81 -11.45
CA ARG A 352 -1.55 -5.64 -10.33
C ARG A 352 -2.10 -5.24 -8.97
N ILE A 353 -2.17 -6.24 -8.12
CA ILE A 353 -2.23 -6.12 -6.66
C ILE A 353 -1.18 -7.10 -6.16
N ARG A 354 -0.12 -6.64 -5.48
CA ARG A 354 0.99 -7.51 -5.07
C ARG A 354 1.66 -7.06 -3.78
N SER A 355 2.41 -7.96 -3.14
CA SER A 355 3.46 -7.58 -2.18
C SER A 355 4.83 -7.56 -2.86
N VAL A 356 5.65 -6.56 -2.51
CA VAL A 356 6.94 -6.29 -3.16
C VAL A 356 8.17 -6.56 -2.28
N ASP A 357 8.01 -6.86 -0.99
CA ASP A 357 9.10 -6.87 0.00
C ASP A 357 9.31 -8.19 0.76
N GLN A 358 9.23 -9.32 0.05
CA GLN A 358 9.41 -10.70 0.55
C GLN A 358 8.29 -11.24 1.46
N TYR A 359 7.43 -10.38 1.97
CA TYR A 359 6.29 -10.78 2.78
C TYR A 359 5.14 -11.34 1.93
N PRO A 360 4.33 -12.26 2.48
CA PRO A 360 3.15 -12.75 1.80
C PRO A 360 2.07 -11.67 1.71
N LEU A 361 1.35 -11.62 0.59
CA LEU A 361 0.12 -10.83 0.48
C LEU A 361 -1.07 -11.67 0.97
N THR A 362 -1.86 -11.13 1.90
CA THR A 362 -3.11 -11.75 2.35
C THR A 362 -4.32 -11.03 1.77
N ILE A 363 -5.26 -11.79 1.21
CA ILE A 363 -6.61 -11.32 0.86
C ILE A 363 -7.55 -11.71 2.01
N GLY A 364 -8.04 -10.73 2.77
CA GLY A 364 -8.83 -10.92 3.99
C GLY A 364 -10.21 -11.56 3.74
N GLU A 365 -10.81 -12.13 4.79
CA GLU A 365 -11.98 -13.04 4.70
C GLU A 365 -13.22 -12.48 4.00
N ASN A 366 -13.46 -11.17 4.08
CA ASN A 366 -14.71 -10.56 3.62
C ASN A 366 -14.55 -9.73 2.35
N VAL A 367 -13.33 -9.56 1.83
CA VAL A 367 -13.10 -8.78 0.62
C VAL A 367 -13.23 -9.66 -0.61
N THR A 368 -13.79 -9.09 -1.68
CA THR A 368 -13.85 -9.73 -2.99
C THR A 368 -12.88 -9.05 -3.95
N VAL A 369 -12.00 -9.80 -4.62
CA VAL A 369 -11.20 -9.29 -5.74
C VAL A 369 -11.71 -9.92 -7.04
N GLN A 370 -12.03 -9.09 -8.02
CA GLN A 370 -12.58 -9.55 -9.30
C GLN A 370 -11.98 -8.82 -10.49
N ASN A 371 -12.02 -9.44 -11.68
CA ASN A 371 -11.82 -8.67 -12.91
C ASN A 371 -13.14 -8.10 -13.42
N ALA A 372 -13.14 -6.89 -13.97
CA ALA A 372 -14.34 -6.29 -14.55
C ALA A 372 -14.80 -7.06 -15.81
N PRO A 373 -16.11 -7.07 -16.16
CA PRO A 373 -16.58 -7.61 -17.42
C PRO A 373 -15.86 -6.96 -18.63
N GLY A 374 -15.39 -7.79 -19.56
CA GLY A 374 -14.62 -7.35 -20.72
C GLY A 374 -13.16 -6.97 -20.43
N SER A 375 -12.70 -7.11 -19.18
CA SER A 375 -11.30 -6.92 -18.80
C SER A 375 -10.40 -8.02 -19.39
N THR A 376 -9.20 -7.64 -19.77
CA THR A 376 -8.20 -8.48 -20.46
C THR A 376 -6.90 -8.47 -19.66
N TYR A 377 -6.29 -9.63 -19.44
CA TYR A 377 -5.04 -9.83 -18.69
C TYR A 377 -4.95 -9.08 -17.34
N THR A 378 -5.62 -9.61 -16.32
CA THR A 378 -5.55 -9.11 -14.94
C THR A 378 -4.70 -10.04 -14.09
N THR A 379 -3.81 -9.51 -13.24
CA THR A 379 -2.96 -10.33 -12.35
C THR A 379 -3.19 -9.96 -10.87
N LEU A 380 -3.20 -10.96 -9.99
CA LEU A 380 -3.22 -10.84 -8.54
C LEU A 380 -2.04 -11.61 -7.94
N GLY A 381 -1.27 -10.96 -7.07
CA GLY A 381 -0.07 -11.47 -6.40
C GLY A 381 1.24 -11.19 -7.13
N TYR A 382 2.35 -11.76 -6.64
CA TYR A 382 3.68 -11.64 -7.26
C TYR A 382 4.46 -12.96 -7.17
N SER A 383 5.08 -13.38 -8.27
CA SER A 383 5.74 -14.70 -8.39
C SER A 383 6.85 -14.98 -7.36
N GLN A 384 7.39 -13.94 -6.69
CA GLN A 384 8.46 -14.09 -5.71
C GLN A 384 7.98 -14.21 -4.25
N THR A 385 6.71 -13.89 -3.97
CA THR A 385 6.16 -13.88 -2.61
C THR A 385 4.92 -14.78 -2.51
N PRO A 386 4.61 -15.38 -1.35
CA PRO A 386 3.39 -16.17 -1.23
C PRO A 386 2.13 -15.29 -1.33
N LEU A 387 1.05 -15.85 -1.87
CA LEU A 387 -0.28 -15.25 -1.90
C LEU A 387 -1.21 -16.10 -1.04
N SER A 388 -1.71 -15.55 0.07
CA SER A 388 -2.70 -16.19 0.94
C SER A 388 -4.08 -15.61 0.69
N ILE A 389 -5.05 -16.47 0.39
CA ILE A 389 -6.41 -16.10 0.04
C ILE A 389 -7.34 -16.61 1.12
N ARG A 390 -7.95 -15.69 1.89
CA ARG A 390 -9.02 -15.99 2.86
C ARG A 390 -10.37 -15.44 2.38
N GLY A 391 -10.34 -14.41 1.54
CA GLY A 391 -11.52 -13.80 0.91
C GLY A 391 -11.99 -14.51 -0.37
N THR A 392 -12.71 -13.77 -1.21
CA THR A 392 -13.27 -14.28 -2.46
C THR A 392 -12.52 -13.73 -3.68
N ILE A 393 -12.13 -14.59 -4.61
CA ILE A 393 -11.55 -14.19 -5.90
C ILE A 393 -12.46 -14.62 -7.04
N VAL A 394 -12.85 -13.69 -7.92
CA VAL A 394 -13.79 -13.95 -9.02
C VAL A 394 -13.19 -13.63 -10.37
N ALA A 395 -13.02 -14.66 -11.21
CA ALA A 395 -12.81 -14.50 -12.65
C ALA A 395 -14.17 -14.45 -13.35
N GLN A 396 -14.54 -13.30 -13.93
CA GLN A 396 -15.84 -13.10 -14.58
C GLN A 396 -15.78 -12.55 -16.01
N SER A 397 -14.61 -12.11 -16.48
CA SER A 397 -14.46 -11.68 -17.87
C SER A 397 -14.44 -12.87 -18.85
N THR A 398 -15.54 -13.06 -19.58
CA THR A 398 -15.71 -14.15 -20.56
C THR A 398 -14.61 -14.14 -21.63
N GLY A 399 -14.00 -15.31 -21.86
CA GLY A 399 -12.91 -15.53 -22.81
C GLY A 399 -11.54 -15.03 -22.32
N GLN A 400 -11.45 -14.54 -21.08
CA GLN A 400 -10.25 -13.90 -20.54
C GLN A 400 -9.80 -14.56 -19.24
N THR A 401 -8.56 -14.25 -18.86
CA THR A 401 -7.90 -14.86 -17.70
C THR A 401 -7.64 -13.85 -16.59
N LEU A 402 -8.04 -14.20 -15.36
CA LEU A 402 -7.50 -13.64 -14.12
C LEU A 402 -6.39 -14.58 -13.62
N ARG A 403 -5.15 -14.07 -13.57
CA ARG A 403 -4.00 -14.86 -13.16
C ARG A 403 -3.65 -14.59 -11.70
N LEU A 404 -3.58 -15.65 -10.91
CA LEU A 404 -3.01 -15.68 -9.57
C LEU A 404 -1.53 -16.02 -9.68
N THR A 405 -0.68 -15.23 -9.04
CA THR A 405 0.76 -15.47 -9.03
C THR A 405 1.32 -15.35 -7.62
N GLY A 406 2.26 -16.23 -7.32
CA GLY A 406 2.85 -16.40 -6.00
C GLY A 406 3.99 -17.40 -6.08
N SER A 407 4.96 -17.29 -5.17
CA SER A 407 5.89 -18.41 -4.91
C SER A 407 5.12 -19.66 -4.48
N GLU A 408 4.00 -19.44 -3.77
CA GLU A 408 2.93 -20.36 -3.45
C GLU A 408 1.61 -19.57 -3.46
N VAL A 409 0.52 -20.17 -3.95
CA VAL A 409 -0.84 -19.62 -3.79
C VAL A 409 -1.59 -20.52 -2.83
N ILE A 410 -1.91 -20.01 -1.65
CA ILE A 410 -2.61 -20.73 -0.58
C ILE A 410 -4.06 -20.26 -0.56
N ASN A 411 -5.01 -21.14 -0.83
CA ASN A 411 -6.43 -20.85 -0.78
C ASN A 411 -7.10 -21.46 0.46
N ALA A 412 -7.52 -20.58 1.37
CA ALA A 412 -8.40 -20.87 2.49
C ALA A 412 -9.77 -20.14 2.38
N GLY A 413 -9.98 -19.38 1.30
CA GLY A 413 -11.21 -18.65 0.97
C GLY A 413 -11.93 -19.27 -0.23
N THR A 414 -12.52 -18.44 -1.09
CA THR A 414 -13.33 -18.88 -2.23
C THR A 414 -12.72 -18.45 -3.56
N LEU A 415 -12.47 -19.39 -4.47
CA LEU A 415 -12.07 -19.12 -5.85
C LEU A 415 -13.23 -19.40 -6.80
N ILE A 416 -13.70 -18.40 -7.55
CA ILE A 416 -14.82 -18.53 -8.48
C ILE A 416 -14.35 -18.25 -9.91
N SER A 417 -14.58 -19.17 -10.84
CA SER A 417 -14.53 -18.90 -12.27
C SER A 417 -15.92 -18.93 -12.86
N ARG A 418 -16.46 -17.77 -13.24
CA ARG A 418 -17.76 -17.66 -13.93
C ARG A 418 -17.70 -18.28 -15.34
N PRO A 419 -18.86 -18.59 -15.96
CA PRO A 419 -18.93 -19.19 -17.29
C PRO A 419 -18.11 -18.43 -18.36
N GLY A 420 -17.29 -19.19 -19.08
CA GLY A 420 -16.38 -18.72 -20.11
C GLY A 420 -15.17 -17.92 -19.62
N ALA A 421 -15.07 -17.57 -18.34
CA ALA A 421 -13.88 -16.94 -17.76
C ALA A 421 -12.83 -18.01 -17.38
N THR A 422 -11.58 -17.61 -17.18
CA THR A 422 -10.53 -18.49 -16.67
C THR A 422 -9.86 -17.85 -15.46
N LEU A 423 -9.75 -18.60 -14.37
CA LEU A 423 -8.82 -18.33 -13.27
C LEU A 423 -7.60 -19.24 -13.45
N SER A 424 -6.39 -18.70 -13.30
CA SER A 424 -5.16 -19.49 -13.49
C SER A 424 -4.18 -19.29 -12.35
N ALA A 425 -3.46 -20.35 -11.98
CA ALA A 425 -2.38 -20.32 -11.00
C ALA A 425 -1.23 -21.23 -11.46
N ARG A 426 0.00 -20.95 -11.01
CA ARG A 426 1.14 -21.85 -11.28
C ARG A 426 1.26 -22.95 -10.24
N VAL A 427 1.12 -22.62 -8.97
CA VAL A 427 1.09 -23.55 -7.84
C VAL A 427 -0.10 -23.16 -7.01
N LEU A 428 -0.99 -24.10 -6.70
CA LEU A 428 -2.19 -23.88 -5.91
C LEU A 428 -2.23 -24.91 -4.78
N SER A 429 -2.19 -24.45 -3.55
CA SER A 429 -2.42 -25.23 -2.34
C SER A 429 -3.73 -24.77 -1.72
N GLN A 430 -4.79 -25.55 -1.85
CA GLN A 430 -6.05 -25.31 -1.17
C GLN A 430 -6.07 -26.10 0.13
N THR A 431 -6.44 -25.45 1.23
CA THR A 431 -6.60 -26.06 2.56
C THR A 431 -8.04 -25.92 3.00
N ALA A 432 -8.63 -26.87 3.73
CA ALA A 432 -9.93 -26.65 4.36
C ALA A 432 -9.89 -25.40 5.28
N PRO A 433 -10.88 -24.50 5.24
CA PRO A 433 -12.21 -24.63 4.61
C PRO A 433 -12.30 -24.17 3.14
N GLY A 434 -11.18 -23.88 2.48
CA GLY A 434 -11.11 -23.30 1.15
C GLY A 434 -12.00 -24.01 0.11
N THR A 435 -12.63 -23.20 -0.75
CA THR A 435 -13.54 -23.65 -1.79
C THR A 435 -13.08 -23.17 -3.17
N THR A 436 -13.32 -24.01 -4.16
CA THR A 436 -13.09 -23.71 -5.57
C THR A 436 -14.37 -23.97 -6.35
N GLU A 437 -14.85 -22.98 -7.10
CA GLU A 437 -16.11 -22.97 -7.85
C GLU A 437 -15.88 -22.72 -9.34
N VAL A 438 -16.42 -23.61 -10.18
CA VAL A 438 -16.36 -23.49 -11.64
C VAL A 438 -17.78 -23.41 -12.21
N GLY A 439 -18.15 -22.24 -12.72
CA GLY A 439 -19.44 -21.98 -13.34
C GLY A 439 -19.57 -22.59 -14.73
N ILE A 440 -20.70 -23.24 -15.04
CA ILE A 440 -21.00 -23.81 -16.36
C ILE A 440 -22.28 -23.18 -16.90
N ASN A 441 -22.24 -22.66 -18.14
CA ASN A 441 -23.41 -22.20 -18.87
C ASN A 441 -23.35 -22.75 -20.30
N GLY A 442 -24.31 -23.58 -20.71
CA GLY A 442 -24.36 -24.18 -22.06
C GLY A 442 -23.66 -25.54 -22.18
N ASP A 443 -23.58 -26.06 -23.42
CA ASP A 443 -23.08 -27.42 -23.72
C ASP A 443 -21.67 -27.41 -24.35
N ARG A 444 -21.06 -26.24 -24.58
CA ARG A 444 -19.72 -26.14 -25.19
C ARG A 444 -18.66 -25.86 -24.14
N SER A 445 -17.52 -26.55 -24.23
CA SER A 445 -16.38 -26.35 -23.32
C SER A 445 -15.79 -24.93 -23.33
N SER A 446 -16.06 -24.12 -24.37
CA SER A 446 -15.70 -22.70 -24.43
C SER A 446 -16.59 -21.79 -23.58
N GLU A 447 -17.75 -22.29 -23.15
CA GLU A 447 -18.75 -21.56 -22.38
C GLU A 447 -18.62 -21.89 -20.88
N PHE A 448 -17.73 -22.81 -20.49
CA PHE A 448 -17.42 -23.15 -19.10
C PHE A 448 -16.42 -22.19 -18.50
N GLY A 449 -16.59 -21.88 -17.22
CA GLY A 449 -15.53 -21.36 -16.38
C GLY A 449 -14.38 -22.36 -16.34
N ARG A 450 -13.17 -21.89 -16.07
CA ARG A 450 -11.97 -22.74 -16.04
C ARG A 450 -11.08 -22.35 -14.90
N ILE A 451 -10.53 -23.35 -14.23
CA ILE A 451 -9.43 -23.16 -13.29
C ILE A 451 -8.25 -23.94 -13.83
N SER A 452 -7.19 -23.21 -14.19
CA SER A 452 -5.98 -23.76 -14.78
C SER A 452 -4.85 -23.74 -13.75
N VAL A 453 -4.25 -24.90 -13.47
CA VAL A 453 -3.03 -24.98 -12.66
C VAL A 453 -1.91 -25.57 -13.50
N ASP A 454 -0.92 -24.74 -13.84
CA ASP A 454 0.16 -25.11 -14.78
C ASP A 454 1.29 -25.93 -14.10
N GLY A 455 1.32 -25.97 -12.77
CA GLY A 455 2.29 -26.69 -11.95
C GLY A 455 1.63 -27.66 -10.98
N VAL A 456 1.92 -27.51 -9.67
CA VAL A 456 1.42 -28.42 -8.62
C VAL A 456 0.08 -27.89 -8.10
N ALA A 457 -0.91 -28.78 -7.99
CA ALA A 457 -2.18 -28.52 -7.33
C ALA A 457 -2.34 -29.48 -6.15
N GLU A 458 -2.38 -28.96 -4.94
CA GLU A 458 -2.81 -29.66 -3.73
C GLU A 458 -4.18 -29.11 -3.37
N LEU A 459 -5.22 -29.94 -3.41
CA LEU A 459 -6.60 -29.48 -3.21
C LEU A 459 -7.20 -30.21 -2.01
N ASP A 460 -7.15 -29.57 -0.85
CA ASP A 460 -7.90 -29.94 0.34
C ASP A 460 -9.04 -28.91 0.55
N GLY A 461 -10.24 -29.36 0.90
CA GLY A 461 -11.47 -28.55 0.87
C GLY A 461 -12.40 -28.83 -0.33
N ALA A 462 -13.40 -27.97 -0.54
CA ALA A 462 -14.49 -28.26 -1.49
C ALA A 462 -14.13 -27.83 -2.92
N ILE A 463 -14.33 -28.70 -3.90
CA ILE A 463 -14.38 -28.34 -5.32
C ILE A 463 -15.84 -28.46 -5.76
N ARG A 464 -16.42 -27.34 -6.14
CA ARG A 464 -17.79 -27.21 -6.63
C ARG A 464 -17.74 -26.94 -8.13
N VAL A 465 -18.47 -27.75 -8.88
CA VAL A 465 -18.81 -27.41 -10.25
C VAL A 465 -20.19 -26.79 -10.19
N ASP A 466 -20.23 -25.47 -10.29
CA ASP A 466 -21.47 -24.72 -10.33
C ASP A 466 -22.09 -24.87 -11.73
N MET A 467 -22.78 -25.98 -11.96
CA MET A 467 -23.58 -26.24 -13.15
C MET A 467 -24.85 -25.39 -13.15
N SER A 468 -24.74 -24.05 -13.02
CA SER A 468 -25.86 -23.24 -12.54
C SER A 468 -26.57 -23.91 -11.35
N ALA A 469 -25.77 -24.56 -10.49
CA ALA A 469 -26.18 -25.47 -9.45
C ALA A 469 -25.25 -25.32 -8.23
N ASP A 470 -25.37 -24.23 -7.46
CA ASP A 470 -24.66 -24.09 -6.18
C ASP A 470 -25.41 -24.73 -4.99
N ALA A 471 -24.63 -25.46 -4.18
CA ALA A 471 -25.01 -26.38 -3.13
C ALA A 471 -25.31 -25.68 -1.80
N ASP A 472 -26.60 -25.46 -1.53
CA ASP A 472 -27.16 -25.38 -0.18
C ASP A 472 -28.63 -25.83 -0.21
N LEU A 473 -28.83 -27.15 -0.34
CA LEU A 473 -30.12 -27.81 -0.21
C LEU A 473 -30.05 -28.79 0.96
N THR A 474 -30.19 -28.30 2.18
CA THR A 474 -30.70 -29.15 3.25
C THR A 474 -32.24 -29.25 3.23
N ASP A 475 -32.95 -28.50 2.37
CA ASP A 475 -34.42 -28.60 2.31
C ASP A 475 -35.08 -28.46 0.91
N GLY A 476 -34.36 -28.53 -0.22
CA GLY A 476 -34.99 -28.83 -1.53
C GLY A 476 -36.21 -28.00 -1.97
N THR A 477 -36.54 -26.87 -1.34
CA THR A 477 -37.82 -26.19 -1.47
C THR A 477 -37.58 -24.73 -1.81
N GLU A 478 -38.18 -24.29 -2.92
CA GLU A 478 -38.29 -22.88 -3.31
C GLU A 478 -38.78 -22.07 -2.09
N PRO A 479 -38.18 -20.91 -1.77
CA PRO A 479 -38.77 -20.06 -0.76
C PRO A 479 -40.22 -19.81 -1.14
N PRO A 480 -41.19 -19.98 -0.23
CA PRO A 480 -42.58 -19.77 -0.58
C PRO A 480 -42.75 -18.32 -1.04
N ALA A 481 -43.40 -18.13 -2.18
CA ALA A 481 -43.81 -16.78 -2.59
C ALA A 481 -44.67 -16.18 -1.47
N VAL A 482 -44.50 -14.89 -1.21
CA VAL A 482 -45.34 -14.11 -0.29
C VAL A 482 -46.46 -13.38 -1.03
N SER A 483 -46.34 -13.26 -2.36
CA SER A 483 -47.44 -12.86 -3.25
C SER A 483 -47.31 -13.56 -4.60
N ASP A 484 -48.43 -14.00 -5.16
CA ASP A 484 -48.53 -14.65 -6.47
C ASP A 484 -49.78 -14.16 -7.22
N TYR A 485 -49.56 -13.30 -8.20
CA TYR A 485 -50.57 -12.70 -9.06
C TYR A 485 -50.64 -13.47 -10.37
N GLN A 486 -51.68 -14.29 -10.54
CA GLN A 486 -51.87 -15.18 -11.70
C GLN A 486 -52.83 -14.60 -12.76
N PHE A 487 -53.51 -13.50 -12.46
CA PHE A 487 -54.47 -12.81 -13.35
C PHE A 487 -55.64 -13.70 -13.84
N ASP A 488 -56.06 -14.67 -13.03
CA ASP A 488 -57.22 -15.52 -13.28
C ASP A 488 -58.55 -14.81 -12.98
N GLY A 489 -58.82 -13.76 -13.76
CA GLY A 489 -60.09 -13.02 -13.75
C GLY A 489 -60.13 -11.77 -12.88
N ASP A 490 -59.14 -11.54 -12.02
CA ASP A 490 -58.98 -10.32 -11.24
C ASP A 490 -57.51 -9.95 -10.97
N LEU A 491 -57.27 -8.97 -10.09
CA LEU A 491 -55.96 -8.45 -9.69
C LEU A 491 -55.58 -8.88 -8.25
N SER A 492 -56.28 -9.88 -7.70
CA SER A 492 -56.04 -10.33 -6.33
C SER A 492 -54.76 -11.16 -6.23
N ASP A 493 -54.13 -11.12 -5.05
CA ASP A 493 -53.05 -12.04 -4.71
C ASP A 493 -53.65 -13.40 -4.33
N SER A 494 -53.23 -14.47 -5.02
CA SER A 494 -53.69 -15.83 -4.73
C SER A 494 -53.27 -16.36 -3.36
N LEU A 495 -52.28 -15.72 -2.72
CA LEU A 495 -51.76 -16.07 -1.39
C LEU A 495 -52.35 -15.21 -0.25
N GLY A 496 -53.26 -14.28 -0.57
CA GLY A 496 -54.01 -13.50 0.42
C GLY A 496 -53.36 -12.18 0.86
N GLY A 497 -52.28 -11.75 0.20
CA GLY A 497 -51.66 -10.44 0.34
C GLY A 497 -52.42 -9.31 -0.40
N PRO A 498 -51.82 -8.10 -0.47
CA PRO A 498 -52.43 -6.94 -1.09
C PRO A 498 -52.73 -7.17 -2.58
N SER A 499 -53.92 -6.77 -3.05
CA SER A 499 -54.25 -6.83 -4.48
C SER A 499 -53.50 -5.76 -5.28
N LEU A 500 -53.15 -6.07 -6.52
CA LEU A 500 -52.60 -5.09 -7.46
C LEU A 500 -53.65 -4.02 -7.79
N VAL A 501 -53.20 -2.78 -7.92
CA VAL A 501 -53.99 -1.66 -8.40
C VAL A 501 -53.56 -1.33 -9.81
N SER A 502 -54.49 -1.41 -10.77
CA SER A 502 -54.18 -1.08 -12.16
C SER A 502 -54.25 0.42 -12.44
N ASN A 503 -53.34 0.90 -13.28
CA ASN A 503 -53.35 2.26 -13.82
C ASN A 503 -53.84 2.26 -15.28
N GLY A 504 -54.88 1.47 -15.57
CA GLY A 504 -55.35 1.18 -16.93
C GLY A 504 -55.38 -0.32 -17.19
N GLY A 505 -55.30 -0.72 -18.46
CA GLY A 505 -55.25 -2.12 -18.88
C GLY A 505 -56.47 -2.95 -18.46
N THR A 506 -56.48 -4.23 -18.83
CA THR A 506 -57.56 -5.15 -18.47
C THR A 506 -57.03 -6.56 -18.27
N VAL A 507 -57.54 -7.25 -17.26
CA VAL A 507 -57.37 -8.69 -17.11
C VAL A 507 -58.25 -9.39 -18.14
N GLN A 508 -57.64 -10.18 -19.03
CA GLN A 508 -58.35 -10.98 -20.02
C GLN A 508 -57.58 -12.27 -20.29
N SER A 509 -58.28 -13.40 -20.30
CA SER A 509 -57.70 -14.72 -20.64
C SER A 509 -56.49 -15.15 -19.80
N GLY A 510 -56.49 -14.87 -18.49
CA GLY A 510 -55.38 -15.28 -17.59
C GLY A 510 -54.14 -14.38 -17.68
N GLN A 511 -54.28 -13.17 -18.22
CA GLN A 511 -53.19 -12.18 -18.35
C GLN A 511 -53.72 -10.78 -18.08
N TYR A 512 -52.88 -9.91 -17.54
CA TYR A 512 -53.12 -8.47 -17.56
C TYR A 512 -52.52 -7.85 -18.82
N VAL A 513 -53.38 -7.31 -19.68
CA VAL A 513 -52.98 -6.70 -20.97
C VAL A 513 -53.00 -5.19 -20.84
N PHE A 514 -51.89 -4.55 -21.21
CA PHE A 514 -51.67 -3.12 -21.00
C PHE A 514 -51.10 -2.41 -22.22
N SER A 515 -51.56 -1.17 -22.43
CA SER A 515 -50.90 -0.23 -23.33
C SER A 515 -49.75 0.50 -22.61
N ALA A 516 -49.00 1.29 -23.38
CA ALA A 516 -48.11 2.30 -22.84
C ALA A 516 -48.78 3.09 -21.68
N ASN A 517 -48.10 3.22 -20.55
CA ASN A 517 -48.55 3.92 -19.33
C ASN A 517 -49.78 3.31 -18.64
N GLN A 518 -49.96 2.00 -18.75
CA GLN A 518 -51.03 1.26 -18.09
C GLN A 518 -50.48 0.13 -17.22
N GLY A 519 -49.47 0.42 -16.40
CA GLY A 519 -48.86 -0.60 -15.52
C GLY A 519 -49.66 -0.89 -14.25
N LEU A 520 -49.02 -1.64 -13.36
CA LEU A 520 -49.61 -2.13 -12.11
C LEU A 520 -48.83 -1.58 -10.90
N LYS A 521 -49.55 -1.31 -9.81
CA LYS A 521 -48.97 -0.90 -8.52
C LYS A 521 -49.34 -1.88 -7.42
N VAL A 522 -48.42 -2.15 -6.51
CA VAL A 522 -48.71 -2.77 -5.22
C VAL A 522 -48.05 -2.02 -4.08
N GLU A 523 -48.70 -2.01 -2.92
CA GLU A 523 -48.18 -1.46 -1.67
C GLU A 523 -48.13 -2.57 -0.62
N ASN A 524 -47.08 -2.62 0.19
CA ASN A 524 -46.86 -3.58 1.28
C ASN A 524 -46.80 -5.06 0.88
N ALA A 525 -46.62 -5.40 -0.40
CA ALA A 525 -46.37 -6.78 -0.81
C ALA A 525 -44.90 -7.22 -0.58
N ILE A 526 -43.99 -6.25 -0.42
CA ILE A 526 -42.57 -6.48 -0.15
C ILE A 526 -42.30 -6.10 1.29
N ALA A 527 -42.17 -7.09 2.18
CA ALA A 527 -42.04 -6.87 3.61
C ALA A 527 -40.66 -6.29 4.00
N ASN A 528 -39.58 -6.85 3.45
CA ASN A 528 -38.23 -6.31 3.57
C ASN A 528 -37.88 -5.53 2.28
N PRO A 529 -37.74 -4.19 2.32
CA PRO A 529 -37.43 -3.41 1.12
C PRO A 529 -36.00 -3.64 0.58
N SER A 530 -35.13 -4.29 1.36
CA SER A 530 -33.72 -4.54 1.04
C SER A 530 -33.39 -6.00 0.72
N GLU A 531 -34.29 -6.95 1.00
CA GLU A 531 -34.10 -8.38 0.70
C GLU A 531 -35.35 -8.95 0.04
N TYR A 532 -35.22 -9.41 -1.21
CA TYR A 532 -36.35 -9.96 -1.95
C TYR A 532 -35.93 -10.72 -3.22
N SER A 533 -36.89 -11.45 -3.78
CA SER A 533 -36.86 -11.85 -5.19
C SER A 533 -38.18 -11.49 -5.88
N ILE A 534 -38.11 -11.06 -7.13
CA ILE A 534 -39.28 -10.70 -7.94
C ILE A 534 -39.18 -11.39 -9.28
N GLU A 535 -40.21 -12.18 -9.60
CA GLU A 535 -40.39 -12.79 -10.90
C GLU A 535 -41.48 -12.08 -11.69
N LEU A 536 -41.19 -11.81 -12.96
CA LEU A 536 -42.13 -11.30 -13.95
C LEU A 536 -42.18 -12.25 -15.14
N THR A 537 -43.33 -12.86 -15.41
CA THR A 537 -43.58 -13.58 -16.67
C THR A 537 -44.46 -12.71 -17.56
N PHE A 538 -43.90 -12.20 -18.67
CA PHE A 538 -44.55 -11.19 -19.51
C PHE A 538 -44.19 -11.33 -20.99
N THR A 539 -44.91 -10.60 -21.85
CA THR A 539 -44.64 -10.47 -23.28
C THR A 539 -44.59 -8.99 -23.65
N TRP A 540 -43.53 -8.56 -24.36
CA TRP A 540 -43.47 -7.22 -24.96
C TRP A 540 -44.01 -7.23 -26.39
N ASN A 541 -44.83 -6.23 -26.77
CA ASN A 541 -45.25 -6.08 -28.18
C ASN A 541 -44.10 -5.55 -29.08
N SER A 542 -43.14 -4.84 -28.49
CA SER A 542 -41.92 -4.35 -29.14
C SER A 542 -40.80 -4.25 -28.10
N THR A 543 -39.55 -4.45 -28.51
CA THR A 543 -38.36 -4.29 -27.67
C THR A 543 -37.57 -3.02 -27.96
N SER A 544 -37.99 -2.18 -28.91
CA SER A 544 -37.30 -0.93 -29.26
C SER A 544 -37.47 0.13 -28.17
N ASN A 545 -36.44 0.94 -27.91
CA ASN A 545 -36.41 1.99 -26.86
C ASN A 545 -36.50 1.43 -25.44
N TRP A 546 -36.33 2.30 -24.45
CA TRP A 546 -36.44 1.99 -23.02
C TRP A 546 -37.86 1.54 -22.63
N LYS A 547 -37.93 0.53 -21.75
CA LYS A 547 -39.15 -0.05 -21.18
C LYS A 547 -38.92 -0.40 -19.73
N ARG A 548 -39.50 0.35 -18.80
CA ARG A 548 -39.37 0.02 -17.38
C ARG A 548 -40.16 -1.24 -17.03
N LEU A 549 -39.51 -2.18 -16.35
CA LEU A 549 -40.10 -3.38 -15.78
C LEU A 549 -40.49 -3.15 -14.32
N ILE A 550 -39.59 -2.59 -13.52
CA ILE A 550 -39.79 -2.34 -12.07
C ILE A 550 -39.27 -0.95 -11.70
N SER A 551 -40.06 -0.18 -10.94
CA SER A 551 -39.61 1.03 -10.23
C SER A 551 -39.59 0.79 -8.73
N PHE A 552 -38.50 1.21 -8.09
CA PHE A 552 -38.25 1.07 -6.64
C PHE A 552 -38.59 2.34 -5.85
N ALA A 553 -38.60 3.51 -6.51
CA ALA A 553 -38.77 4.81 -5.89
C ALA A 553 -40.16 5.44 -6.11
N ASN A 554 -41.21 4.62 -6.27
CA ASN A 554 -42.58 5.09 -6.54
C ASN A 554 -42.67 6.11 -7.70
N LEU A 555 -41.95 5.84 -8.79
CA LEU A 555 -41.87 6.70 -9.99
C LEU A 555 -41.20 8.07 -9.75
N ALA A 556 -40.52 8.31 -8.61
CA ALA A 556 -39.89 9.58 -8.29
C ALA A 556 -38.63 9.88 -9.12
N ASP A 557 -37.99 8.85 -9.67
CA ASP A 557 -36.81 8.94 -10.52
C ASP A 557 -36.84 7.88 -11.64
N ASP A 558 -35.79 7.88 -12.47
CA ASP A 558 -35.61 6.99 -13.63
C ASP A 558 -34.75 5.76 -13.28
N THR A 559 -34.51 5.49 -11.99
CA THR A 559 -33.73 4.33 -11.56
C THR A 559 -34.62 3.10 -11.50
N GLY A 560 -34.13 1.97 -12.02
CA GLY A 560 -34.84 0.71 -11.89
C GLY A 560 -34.44 -0.34 -12.89
N LEU A 561 -35.28 -1.37 -12.99
CA LEU A 561 -35.09 -2.47 -13.93
C LEU A 561 -35.79 -2.15 -15.25
N TYR A 562 -35.04 -2.16 -16.34
CA TYR A 562 -35.49 -1.86 -17.70
C TYR A 562 -35.24 -3.02 -18.65
N SER A 563 -35.97 -2.98 -19.76
CA SER A 563 -35.62 -3.64 -21.01
C SER A 563 -35.32 -2.57 -22.06
N ILE A 564 -34.16 -2.64 -22.71
CA ILE A 564 -33.80 -1.75 -23.82
C ILE A 564 -33.28 -2.54 -25.00
N ASN A 565 -33.91 -2.41 -26.16
CA ASN A 565 -33.51 -3.09 -27.41
C ASN A 565 -33.29 -4.60 -27.23
N GLY A 566 -34.04 -5.23 -26.32
CA GLY A 566 -33.94 -6.66 -26.00
C GLY A 566 -32.88 -7.03 -24.96
N GLN A 567 -32.20 -6.07 -24.33
CA GLN A 567 -31.33 -6.28 -23.16
C GLN A 567 -32.11 -6.11 -21.87
N LEU A 568 -31.85 -6.94 -20.87
CA LEU A 568 -32.21 -6.63 -19.48
C LEU A 568 -31.16 -5.66 -18.93
N TYR A 569 -31.59 -4.53 -18.35
CA TYR A 569 -30.70 -3.49 -17.86
C TYR A 569 -31.24 -2.94 -16.54
N PHE A 570 -30.50 -3.08 -15.45
CA PHE A 570 -30.68 -2.24 -14.27
C PHE A 570 -29.96 -0.89 -14.45
N TRP A 571 -30.70 0.17 -14.78
CA TRP A 571 -30.09 1.49 -15.05
C TRP A 571 -29.79 2.25 -13.76
N PRO A 572 -28.60 2.86 -13.60
CA PRO A 572 -27.46 2.89 -14.55
C PRO A 572 -26.37 1.82 -14.29
N ASN A 573 -26.62 0.86 -13.40
CA ASN A 573 -25.58 0.00 -12.82
C ASN A 573 -25.08 -1.13 -13.74
N ALA A 574 -25.97 -1.93 -14.34
CA ALA A 574 -25.54 -3.15 -15.06
C ALA A 574 -26.52 -3.59 -16.15
N ALA A 575 -25.98 -4.02 -17.29
CA ALA A 575 -26.74 -4.51 -18.43
C ALA A 575 -26.31 -5.93 -18.82
N GLY A 576 -27.29 -6.74 -19.23
CA GLY A 576 -27.08 -8.08 -19.76
C GLY A 576 -26.79 -8.13 -21.26
N ALA A 577 -26.75 -9.35 -21.79
CA ALA A 577 -26.45 -9.60 -23.19
C ALA A 577 -27.54 -9.06 -24.13
N ALA A 578 -27.14 -8.54 -25.29
CA ALA A 578 -28.05 -8.10 -26.34
C ALA A 578 -28.91 -9.26 -26.87
N GLY A 579 -30.23 -9.05 -26.93
CA GLY A 579 -31.18 -10.00 -27.50
C GLY A 579 -31.73 -11.04 -26.53
N ALA A 580 -31.48 -10.92 -25.22
CA ALA A 580 -32.05 -11.79 -24.18
C ALA A 580 -33.59 -11.76 -24.15
N ILE A 581 -34.21 -10.63 -24.49
CA ILE A 581 -35.67 -10.45 -24.53
C ILE A 581 -36.12 -10.19 -25.98
N GLN A 582 -37.12 -10.94 -26.46
CA GLN A 582 -37.65 -10.83 -27.83
C GLN A 582 -39.11 -10.35 -27.86
N ALA A 583 -39.45 -9.53 -28.85
CA ALA A 583 -40.82 -9.04 -29.04
C ALA A 583 -41.78 -10.17 -29.45
N GLY A 584 -42.98 -10.17 -28.87
CA GLY A 584 -44.02 -11.17 -29.14
C GLY A 584 -43.74 -12.56 -28.57
N GLN A 585 -42.70 -12.72 -27.77
CA GLN A 585 -42.39 -13.96 -27.04
C GLN A 585 -42.62 -13.75 -25.55
N GLU A 586 -43.15 -14.77 -24.89
CA GLU A 586 -43.21 -14.82 -23.44
C GLU A 586 -41.79 -14.97 -22.88
N VAL A 587 -41.48 -14.18 -21.87
CA VAL A 587 -40.20 -14.17 -21.19
C VAL A 587 -40.43 -14.12 -19.69
N THR A 588 -39.59 -14.83 -18.96
CA THR A 588 -39.60 -14.78 -17.50
C THR A 588 -38.32 -14.12 -17.03
N VAL A 589 -38.46 -13.01 -16.29
CA VAL A 589 -37.36 -12.29 -15.65
C VAL A 589 -37.41 -12.56 -14.16
N LEU A 590 -36.26 -12.86 -13.57
CA LEU A 590 -36.09 -12.94 -12.12
C LEU A 590 -35.04 -11.91 -11.70
N LEU A 591 -35.41 -11.04 -10.75
CA LEU A 591 -34.50 -10.11 -10.09
C LEU A 591 -34.39 -10.51 -8.62
N THR A 592 -33.17 -10.55 -8.10
CA THR A 592 -32.90 -10.81 -6.68
C THR A 592 -32.09 -9.66 -6.09
N ARG A 593 -32.32 -9.37 -4.80
CA ARG A 593 -31.49 -8.46 -4.01
C ARG A 593 -31.25 -9.07 -2.62
N ASP A 594 -29.99 -9.18 -2.23
CA ASP A 594 -29.55 -9.68 -0.92
C ASP A 594 -29.23 -8.49 0.01
N GLU A 595 -29.78 -8.46 1.22
CA GLU A 595 -29.49 -7.38 2.17
C GLU A 595 -28.06 -7.48 2.75
N SER A 596 -27.58 -8.71 2.97
CA SER A 596 -26.29 -8.97 3.62
C SER A 596 -25.10 -8.63 2.72
N THR A 597 -25.19 -8.96 1.43
CA THR A 597 -24.13 -8.68 0.45
C THR A 597 -24.39 -7.42 -0.37
N ARG A 598 -25.62 -6.88 -0.32
CA ARG A 598 -26.13 -5.84 -1.24
C ARG A 598 -26.09 -6.24 -2.72
N GLU A 599 -25.86 -7.52 -3.04
CA GLU A 599 -25.80 -7.97 -4.43
C GLU A 599 -27.20 -7.97 -5.06
N VAL A 600 -27.29 -7.41 -6.27
CA VAL A 600 -28.45 -7.49 -7.15
C VAL A 600 -28.09 -8.37 -8.33
N VAL A 601 -28.94 -9.36 -8.63
CA VAL A 601 -28.72 -10.29 -9.76
C VAL A 601 -29.96 -10.35 -10.63
N GLY A 602 -29.76 -10.23 -11.95
CA GLY A 602 -30.81 -10.31 -12.97
C GLY A 602 -30.67 -11.55 -13.85
N TYR A 603 -31.78 -12.26 -14.06
CA TYR A 603 -31.89 -13.44 -14.93
C TYR A 603 -32.99 -13.26 -15.97
N VAL A 604 -32.80 -13.85 -17.15
CA VAL A 604 -33.80 -13.95 -18.22
C VAL A 604 -33.92 -15.41 -18.63
N ASN A 605 -35.11 -16.00 -18.51
CA ASN A 605 -35.40 -17.41 -18.78
C ASN A 605 -34.42 -18.36 -18.07
N GLY A 606 -34.08 -18.05 -16.82
CA GLY A 606 -33.11 -18.78 -16.00
C GLY A 606 -31.64 -18.51 -16.36
N ILE A 607 -31.36 -17.76 -17.43
CA ILE A 607 -30.00 -17.41 -17.85
C ILE A 607 -29.57 -16.12 -17.14
N TRP A 608 -28.49 -16.20 -16.37
CA TRP A 608 -27.85 -15.05 -15.74
C TRP A 608 -27.53 -13.95 -16.77
N GLN A 609 -27.88 -12.70 -16.44
CA GLN A 609 -27.64 -11.53 -17.30
C GLN A 609 -26.61 -10.57 -16.72
N PHE A 610 -26.72 -10.24 -15.43
CA PHE A 610 -25.80 -9.35 -14.74
C PHE A 610 -25.86 -9.59 -13.23
N SER A 611 -24.82 -9.17 -12.51
CA SER A 611 -24.92 -8.81 -11.09
C SER A 611 -24.15 -7.53 -10.79
N PHE A 612 -24.53 -6.83 -9.73
CA PHE A 612 -23.80 -5.67 -9.19
C PHE A 612 -24.10 -5.49 -7.70
N ILE A 613 -23.20 -4.82 -6.96
CA ILE A 613 -23.44 -4.42 -5.57
C ILE A 613 -24.22 -3.10 -5.55
N ASP A 614 -25.38 -3.10 -4.90
CA ASP A 614 -26.28 -1.95 -4.79
C ASP A 614 -25.84 -0.97 -3.69
N SER A 615 -24.65 -0.39 -3.86
CA SER A 615 -24.03 0.52 -2.88
C SER A 615 -24.88 1.76 -2.60
N SER A 616 -25.52 2.32 -3.61
CA SER A 616 -26.39 3.51 -3.48
C SER A 616 -27.85 3.16 -3.13
N ASN A 617 -28.16 1.91 -2.74
CA ASN A 617 -29.51 1.44 -2.37
C ASN A 617 -30.60 1.70 -3.44
N ARG A 618 -30.22 1.67 -4.72
CA ARG A 618 -31.08 1.92 -5.89
C ARG A 618 -32.10 0.82 -6.13
N ALA A 619 -31.81 -0.39 -5.68
CA ALA A 619 -32.75 -1.50 -5.69
C ALA A 619 -33.52 -1.63 -4.37
N VAL A 620 -33.41 -0.68 -3.43
CA VAL A 620 -34.23 -0.67 -2.21
C VAL A 620 -35.55 0.06 -2.48
N PHE A 621 -36.67 -0.54 -2.09
CA PHE A 621 -37.98 0.12 -2.19
C PHE A 621 -38.07 1.29 -1.20
N SER A 622 -37.87 2.52 -1.69
CA SER A 622 -37.59 3.69 -0.85
C SER A 622 -38.83 4.49 -0.43
N ALA A 623 -39.98 4.27 -1.07
CA ALA A 623 -41.21 4.97 -0.74
C ALA A 623 -41.94 4.35 0.46
N ALA A 624 -42.70 5.17 1.20
CA ALA A 624 -43.58 4.69 2.27
C ALA A 624 -44.51 3.59 1.75
N ASN A 625 -44.68 2.52 2.53
CA ASN A 625 -45.40 1.30 2.16
C ASN A 625 -44.71 0.43 1.10
N ASN A 626 -43.41 0.59 0.87
CA ASN A 626 -42.59 -0.22 -0.06
C ASN A 626 -43.26 -0.34 -1.44
N VAL A 627 -43.64 0.80 -2.02
CA VAL A 627 -44.44 0.85 -3.26
C VAL A 627 -43.63 0.30 -4.43
N ALA A 628 -44.14 -0.75 -5.07
CA ALA A 628 -43.58 -1.29 -6.31
C ALA A 628 -44.50 -0.99 -7.49
N TRP A 629 -43.91 -0.44 -8.55
CA TRP A 629 -44.58 -0.29 -9.84
C TRP A 629 -44.01 -1.25 -10.86
N PHE A 630 -44.91 -1.95 -11.55
CA PHE A 630 -44.59 -2.87 -12.63
C PHE A 630 -45.06 -2.31 -13.97
N PHE A 631 -44.20 -2.39 -14.98
CA PHE A 631 -44.50 -1.98 -16.37
C PHE A 631 -44.99 -0.53 -16.51
N GLN A 632 -44.64 0.34 -15.56
CA GLN A 632 -45.04 1.75 -15.53
C GLN A 632 -43.80 2.63 -15.45
N ASP A 633 -43.79 3.67 -16.28
CA ASP A 633 -42.78 4.72 -16.23
C ASP A 633 -43.35 6.06 -15.73
N ASN A 634 -42.48 7.03 -15.36
CA ASN A 634 -42.85 8.41 -15.02
C ASN A 634 -42.83 9.34 -16.26
N GLY A 635 -42.36 8.86 -17.42
CA GLY A 635 -42.06 9.65 -18.62
C GLY A 635 -42.57 9.06 -19.93
N SER A 636 -41.63 8.75 -20.86
CA SER A 636 -41.90 8.27 -22.23
C SER A 636 -41.36 6.86 -22.51
N GLU A 637 -40.91 6.17 -21.46
CA GLU A 637 -40.19 4.90 -21.50
C GLU A 637 -41.13 3.74 -21.19
N GLU A 638 -42.40 3.92 -21.57
CA GLU A 638 -43.46 2.95 -21.45
C GLU A 638 -43.57 2.02 -22.68
N GLY A 639 -43.86 0.74 -22.41
CA GLY A 639 -44.14 -0.27 -23.43
C GLY A 639 -45.57 -0.77 -23.35
N SER A 640 -46.09 -1.30 -24.46
CA SER A 640 -47.31 -2.12 -24.44
C SER A 640 -46.95 -3.60 -24.43
N GLY A 641 -47.74 -4.40 -23.72
CA GLY A 641 -47.49 -5.82 -23.54
C GLY A 641 -48.58 -6.51 -22.74
N SER A 642 -48.24 -7.69 -22.24
CA SER A 642 -49.07 -8.45 -21.32
C SER A 642 -48.19 -9.08 -20.24
N VAL A 643 -48.72 -9.22 -19.02
CA VAL A 643 -48.09 -9.98 -17.94
C VAL A 643 -49.00 -11.12 -17.53
N ASN A 644 -48.41 -12.31 -17.44
CA ASN A 644 -49.07 -13.56 -17.10
C ASN A 644 -48.93 -13.88 -15.62
N ARG A 645 -47.81 -13.47 -15.01
CA ARG A 645 -47.54 -13.75 -13.61
C ARG A 645 -46.60 -12.73 -13.01
N ILE A 646 -46.87 -12.34 -11.76
CA ILE A 646 -45.93 -11.63 -10.91
C ILE A 646 -45.84 -12.41 -9.60
N ARG A 647 -44.64 -12.87 -9.23
CA ARG A 647 -44.38 -13.48 -7.92
C ARG A 647 -43.37 -12.66 -7.13
N ILE A 648 -43.61 -12.55 -5.84
CA ILE A 648 -42.75 -11.84 -4.89
C ILE A 648 -42.36 -12.81 -3.79
N PHE A 649 -41.08 -12.78 -3.42
CA PHE A 649 -40.49 -13.60 -2.37
C PHE A 649 -39.84 -12.69 -1.34
N ASP A 650 -39.95 -13.06 -0.06
CA ASP A 650 -39.41 -12.29 1.07
C ASP A 650 -37.90 -12.52 1.32
N ARG A 651 -37.26 -13.30 0.45
CA ARG A 651 -35.85 -13.63 0.50
C ARG A 651 -35.29 -13.89 -0.90
N VAL A 652 -33.97 -14.03 -0.98
CA VAL A 652 -33.24 -14.34 -2.22
C VAL A 652 -33.53 -15.77 -2.70
N ILE A 653 -33.99 -15.92 -3.95
CA ILE A 653 -34.02 -17.18 -4.68
C ILE A 653 -32.60 -17.43 -5.21
N LYS A 654 -31.93 -18.43 -4.64
CA LYS A 654 -30.57 -18.81 -5.02
C LYS A 654 -30.56 -19.63 -6.33
N SER A 655 -29.42 -19.62 -7.02
CA SER A 655 -29.24 -20.10 -8.41
C SER A 655 -29.71 -21.54 -8.71
N GLN A 656 -29.70 -22.48 -7.76
CA GLN A 656 -30.24 -23.84 -7.96
C GLN A 656 -31.76 -23.89 -8.14
N SER A 657 -32.51 -23.08 -7.38
CA SER A 657 -33.97 -23.02 -7.51
C SER A 657 -34.37 -22.42 -8.85
N ILE A 658 -33.57 -21.51 -9.41
CA ILE A 658 -33.80 -20.84 -10.68
C ILE A 658 -33.92 -21.88 -11.81
N MET A 659 -33.04 -22.87 -11.96
CA MET A 659 -33.19 -23.88 -13.02
C MET A 659 -34.48 -24.73 -12.89
N GLY A 660 -34.87 -25.11 -11.66
CA GLY A 660 -36.14 -25.81 -11.41
C GLY A 660 -37.37 -24.91 -11.61
N PHE A 661 -37.20 -23.60 -11.44
CA PHE A 661 -38.21 -22.56 -11.55
C PHE A 661 -38.62 -22.26 -13.00
N PHE A 662 -37.74 -22.48 -13.99
CA PHE A 662 -38.04 -22.31 -15.43
C PHE A 662 -38.33 -23.63 -16.17
N SER A 663 -38.17 -24.81 -15.55
CA SER A 663 -38.40 -26.11 -16.22
C SER A 663 -39.82 -26.66 -15.97
N SER A 664 -40.75 -26.45 -16.88
CA SER A 664 -42.03 -27.20 -16.94
C SER A 664 -41.97 -28.44 -17.85
N GLY A 665 -40.77 -28.99 -18.10
CA GLY A 665 -40.60 -30.22 -18.87
C GLY A 665 -39.32 -30.96 -18.48
N SER A 666 -39.43 -32.28 -18.28
CA SER A 666 -38.30 -33.19 -18.08
C SER A 666 -37.18 -32.94 -19.08
N VAL A 667 -35.98 -32.59 -18.60
CA VAL A 667 -34.78 -32.69 -19.41
C VAL A 667 -34.02 -33.94 -19.01
N VAL A 668 -34.08 -34.92 -19.91
CA VAL A 668 -33.23 -36.09 -19.97
C VAL A 668 -31.85 -35.64 -20.46
N GLY A 669 -30.82 -35.87 -19.64
CA GLY A 669 -29.42 -36.12 -20.00
C GLY A 669 -28.76 -35.21 -21.05
N ALA A 670 -27.97 -34.24 -20.60
CA ALA A 670 -26.86 -33.69 -21.36
C ALA A 670 -25.53 -34.20 -20.75
N TYR A 671 -24.70 -34.77 -21.61
CA TYR A 671 -23.43 -35.42 -21.29
C TYR A 671 -22.34 -34.36 -21.07
N ALA A 672 -21.63 -34.42 -19.94
CA ALA A 672 -20.34 -33.75 -19.79
C ALA A 672 -19.25 -34.59 -20.48
N ASP A 673 -18.75 -34.09 -21.61
CA ASP A 673 -17.50 -34.54 -22.24
C ASP A 673 -16.29 -34.02 -21.41
N GLU A 674 -15.26 -34.86 -21.27
CA GLU A 674 -14.13 -34.87 -20.34
C GLU A 674 -13.14 -33.67 -20.40
N SER A 675 -13.58 -32.45 -20.73
CA SER A 675 -12.65 -31.34 -21.04
C SER A 675 -12.56 -30.19 -20.02
N GLY A 676 -13.12 -30.33 -18.81
CA GLY A 676 -13.24 -29.25 -17.83
C GLY A 676 -12.06 -29.04 -16.86
N LEU A 677 -11.15 -30.01 -16.70
CA LEU A 677 -10.06 -29.93 -15.72
C LEU A 677 -8.74 -30.44 -16.33
N ASN A 678 -7.95 -29.52 -16.91
CA ASN A 678 -6.58 -29.83 -17.35
C ASN A 678 -5.64 -29.70 -16.15
N LEU A 679 -5.39 -30.81 -15.45
CA LEU A 679 -4.24 -30.93 -14.56
C LEU A 679 -3.05 -31.35 -15.42
N GLY A 680 -1.91 -30.66 -15.31
CA GLY A 680 -0.72 -30.86 -16.15
C GLY A 680 -0.24 -32.31 -16.23
N SER A 681 0.53 -32.60 -17.28
CA SER A 681 0.97 -33.95 -17.68
C SER A 681 1.63 -34.75 -16.55
N GLY A 682 0.85 -35.60 -15.87
CA GLY A 682 1.36 -36.46 -14.80
C GLY A 682 0.31 -37.21 -13.96
N LEU A 683 -0.94 -36.73 -13.89
CA LEU A 683 -2.02 -37.42 -13.16
C LEU A 683 -3.18 -37.77 -14.11
N GLN A 684 -3.58 -39.05 -14.12
CA GLN A 684 -4.82 -39.50 -14.76
C GLN A 684 -5.96 -39.44 -13.75
N LEU A 685 -7.01 -38.67 -14.05
CA LEU A 685 -8.31 -38.86 -13.41
C LEU A 685 -8.92 -40.13 -14.02
N GLN A 686 -8.99 -41.22 -13.26
CA GLN A 686 -9.55 -42.48 -13.74
C GLN A 686 -11.05 -42.54 -13.42
N LEU A 687 -11.89 -42.13 -14.37
CA LEU A 687 -13.33 -42.33 -14.31
C LEU A 687 -13.67 -43.74 -14.82
N GLN A 688 -14.00 -44.68 -13.92
CA GLN A 688 -14.58 -45.97 -14.33
C GLN A 688 -16.09 -45.91 -14.25
N SER A 689 -16.74 -46.15 -15.40
CA SER A 689 -18.19 -46.26 -15.48
C SER A 689 -18.66 -47.60 -14.90
N ALA A 690 -19.49 -47.55 -13.87
CA ALA A 690 -20.40 -48.62 -13.53
C ALA A 690 -21.82 -48.10 -13.81
N GLY A 691 -22.50 -48.76 -14.74
CA GLY A 691 -23.70 -48.24 -15.38
C GLY A 691 -24.84 -47.90 -14.42
N GLY A 692 -25.50 -46.77 -14.72
CA GLY A 692 -26.88 -46.50 -14.33
C GLY A 692 -27.06 -45.66 -13.06
N GLY A 693 -26.97 -44.33 -13.23
CA GLY A 693 -27.82 -43.34 -12.55
C GLY A 693 -27.71 -43.21 -11.03
N GLU A 694 -26.75 -42.40 -10.57
CA GLU A 694 -26.86 -41.37 -9.52
C GLU A 694 -25.45 -40.83 -9.23
N LEU A 695 -25.26 -39.51 -9.28
CA LEU A 695 -24.07 -38.85 -8.71
C LEU A 695 -24.39 -38.59 -7.24
N GLU A 696 -24.33 -39.64 -6.43
CA GLU A 696 -24.35 -39.51 -4.99
C GLU A 696 -22.90 -39.26 -4.53
N PHE A 697 -22.59 -38.07 -4.01
CA PHE A 697 -21.52 -37.96 -3.02
C PHE A 697 -22.02 -38.67 -1.77
N ALA A 698 -21.95 -40.00 -1.78
CA ALA A 698 -22.19 -40.76 -0.59
C ALA A 698 -21.02 -40.47 0.39
N ALA A 699 -21.23 -39.51 1.29
CA ALA A 699 -21.08 -39.87 2.68
C ALA A 699 -22.08 -41.03 2.88
N VAL A 700 -21.57 -42.26 2.72
CA VAL A 700 -22.29 -43.45 3.14
C VAL A 700 -22.67 -43.19 4.59
N ALA A 701 -23.97 -43.03 4.89
CA ALA A 701 -24.44 -43.14 6.26
C ALA A 701 -23.84 -44.43 6.80
N PRO A 702 -23.06 -44.39 7.91
CA PRO A 702 -22.34 -45.57 8.36
C PRO A 702 -23.33 -46.71 8.49
N THR A 703 -23.00 -47.85 7.91
CA THR A 703 -23.52 -49.11 8.38
C THR A 703 -23.04 -49.28 9.81
N ASN A 704 -23.71 -48.65 10.80
CA ASN A 704 -23.43 -48.69 12.24
C ASN A 704 -22.03 -49.19 12.56
N ASP A 705 -21.00 -48.43 12.15
CA ASP A 705 -19.67 -48.74 12.62
C ASP A 705 -19.67 -48.38 14.09
N THR A 706 -19.49 -49.39 14.93
CA THR A 706 -19.45 -49.26 16.40
C THR A 706 -18.07 -49.63 16.91
N THR A 707 -17.12 -49.83 15.98
CA THR A 707 -15.76 -50.24 16.26
C THR A 707 -14.95 -48.96 16.44
N ALA A 708 -14.20 -48.87 17.54
CA ALA A 708 -13.27 -47.76 17.70
C ALA A 708 -12.05 -47.95 16.77
N PRO A 709 -11.55 -46.87 16.13
CA PRO A 709 -10.32 -46.94 15.36
C PRO A 709 -9.16 -47.37 16.27
N GLN A 710 -8.08 -47.93 15.69
CA GLN A 710 -6.87 -48.34 16.39
C GLN A 710 -5.63 -47.70 15.75
N ILE A 711 -4.59 -47.49 16.56
CA ILE A 711 -3.28 -47.06 16.04
C ILE A 711 -2.57 -48.26 15.43
N GLN A 712 -2.27 -48.22 14.14
CA GLN A 712 -1.41 -49.20 13.46
C GLN A 712 0.06 -49.00 13.80
N GLU A 713 0.52 -47.75 13.75
CA GLU A 713 1.93 -47.42 13.83
C GLU A 713 2.13 -46.01 14.40
N ILE A 714 3.13 -45.86 15.28
CA ILE A 714 3.68 -44.54 15.63
C ILE A 714 5.17 -44.60 15.25
N VAL A 715 5.63 -43.58 14.54
CA VAL A 715 7.03 -43.44 14.14
C VAL A 715 7.57 -42.14 14.75
N PRO A 716 8.55 -42.21 15.67
CA PRO A 716 9.20 -43.41 16.19
C PRO A 716 8.28 -44.28 17.05
N PRO A 717 8.57 -45.59 17.14
CA PRO A 717 7.85 -46.46 18.06
C PRO A 717 8.07 -46.04 19.51
N ASP A 718 7.13 -46.36 20.38
CA ASP A 718 7.24 -46.09 21.82
C ASP A 718 8.52 -46.70 22.42
N GLY A 719 9.24 -45.89 23.22
CA GLY A 719 10.58 -46.18 23.71
C GLY A 719 11.70 -46.05 22.67
N GLY A 720 11.39 -45.55 21.46
CA GLY A 720 12.36 -45.40 20.38
C GLY A 720 13.51 -44.48 20.76
N VAL A 721 14.74 -44.93 20.53
CA VAL A 721 15.96 -44.12 20.68
C VAL A 721 16.59 -43.99 19.32
N GLY A 722 16.77 -42.75 18.86
CA GLY A 722 17.31 -42.51 17.54
C GLY A 722 17.93 -41.12 17.42
N PRO A 723 18.84 -40.94 16.46
CA PRO A 723 19.54 -39.67 16.31
C PRO A 723 18.67 -38.57 15.70
N ARG A 724 17.48 -38.88 15.14
CA ARG A 724 16.62 -37.93 14.41
C ARG A 724 15.15 -38.34 14.42
N VAL A 725 14.27 -37.34 14.60
CA VAL A 725 12.83 -37.37 14.24
C VAL A 725 12.52 -35.98 13.69
N GLN A 726 12.30 -35.89 12.37
CA GLN A 726 11.87 -34.65 11.71
C GLN A 726 10.38 -34.69 11.43
N ASP A 727 9.85 -35.89 11.25
CA ASP A 727 8.47 -36.24 11.03
C ASP A 727 8.07 -37.25 12.10
N LEU A 728 7.04 -36.92 12.89
CA LEU A 728 6.37 -37.91 13.71
C LEU A 728 5.11 -38.37 12.98
N GLU A 729 5.04 -39.66 12.66
CA GLU A 729 3.90 -40.24 11.95
C GLU A 729 3.03 -41.05 12.92
N VAL A 730 1.72 -40.83 12.89
CA VAL A 730 0.72 -41.68 13.56
C VAL A 730 -0.20 -42.25 12.48
N ARG A 731 -0.21 -43.57 12.31
CA ARG A 731 -1.09 -44.28 11.38
C ARG A 731 -2.21 -44.99 12.13
N PHE A 732 -3.40 -44.89 11.58
CA PHE A 732 -4.60 -45.56 12.08
C PHE A 732 -4.95 -46.76 11.17
N ASP A 733 -5.68 -47.74 11.70
CA ASP A 733 -6.12 -48.91 10.93
C ASP A 733 -7.26 -48.63 9.96
N GLU A 734 -7.89 -47.47 10.11
CA GLU A 734 -8.94 -46.94 9.26
C GLU A 734 -8.85 -45.42 9.12
N ARG A 735 -9.81 -44.81 8.41
CA ARG A 735 -9.84 -43.35 8.22
C ARG A 735 -10.50 -42.67 9.41
N MET A 736 -9.80 -41.69 9.98
CA MET A 736 -10.33 -40.85 11.04
C MET A 736 -11.30 -39.77 10.50
N ASP A 737 -12.10 -39.19 11.40
CA ASP A 737 -12.75 -37.91 11.16
C ASP A 737 -11.68 -36.82 11.17
N VAL A 738 -11.41 -36.25 10.00
CA VAL A 738 -10.39 -35.23 9.79
C VAL A 738 -10.62 -33.97 10.63
N THR A 739 -11.87 -33.69 11.05
CA THR A 739 -12.18 -32.56 11.94
C THR A 739 -11.66 -32.77 13.36
N THR A 740 -11.39 -34.02 13.76
CA THR A 740 -10.76 -34.35 15.03
C THR A 740 -9.24 -34.43 14.93
N LEU A 741 -8.68 -34.53 13.72
CA LEU A 741 -7.24 -34.52 13.46
C LEU A 741 -6.67 -33.09 13.52
N THR A 742 -6.76 -32.46 14.69
CA THR A 742 -6.27 -31.08 14.91
C THR A 742 -4.99 -31.09 15.74
N PRO A 743 -4.11 -30.07 15.61
CA PRO A 743 -2.91 -29.96 16.44
C PRO A 743 -3.20 -30.03 17.95
N GLY A 744 -4.37 -29.56 18.39
CA GLY A 744 -4.76 -29.60 19.81
C GLY A 744 -4.94 -31.01 20.38
N ASN A 745 -5.22 -32.00 19.53
CA ASN A 745 -5.38 -33.40 19.93
C ASN A 745 -4.07 -34.21 19.86
N PHE A 746 -2.97 -33.60 19.39
CA PHE A 746 -1.65 -34.19 19.28
C PHE A 746 -0.64 -33.30 20.01
N ALA A 747 -0.48 -33.51 21.32
CA ALA A 747 0.45 -32.73 22.12
C ALA A 747 1.82 -33.41 22.17
N ILE A 748 2.89 -32.68 21.87
CA ILE A 748 4.26 -33.15 22.13
C ILE A 748 4.85 -32.35 23.29
N ASN A 749 5.44 -33.05 24.25
CA ASN A 749 6.25 -32.46 25.30
C ASN A 749 7.68 -32.95 25.17
N GLY A 750 8.62 -32.03 24.96
CA GLY A 750 10.05 -32.28 24.96
C GLY A 750 10.71 -31.96 26.31
N PRO A 751 12.04 -32.05 26.38
CA PRO A 751 12.82 -31.82 27.61
C PRO A 751 12.69 -30.40 28.17
N THR A 752 12.28 -29.42 27.35
CA THR A 752 12.15 -28.00 27.71
C THR A 752 10.70 -27.52 27.82
N GLY A 753 9.72 -28.40 27.59
CA GLY A 753 8.29 -28.06 27.62
C GLY A 753 7.53 -28.54 26.38
N ALA A 754 6.32 -28.00 26.18
CA ALA A 754 5.50 -28.31 25.02
C ALA A 754 6.19 -27.87 23.71
N VAL A 755 6.09 -28.70 22.68
CA VAL A 755 6.67 -28.46 21.35
C VAL A 755 5.56 -28.53 20.31
N SER A 756 5.45 -27.48 19.49
CA SER A 756 4.49 -27.41 18.39
C SER A 756 5.16 -27.80 17.06
N PRO A 757 4.48 -28.54 16.18
CA PRO A 757 4.98 -28.82 14.83
C PRO A 757 5.00 -27.54 13.99
N GLU A 758 5.94 -27.45 13.04
CA GLU A 758 5.93 -26.39 12.02
C GLU A 758 4.84 -26.66 10.98
N VAL A 759 4.64 -27.93 10.62
CA VAL A 759 3.58 -28.35 9.71
C VAL A 759 2.86 -29.55 10.32
N PHE A 760 1.53 -29.46 10.38
CA PHE A 760 0.66 -30.57 10.70
C PHE A 760 0.00 -31.03 9.41
N ARG A 761 0.25 -32.27 8.98
CA ARG A 761 -0.32 -32.83 7.76
C ARG A 761 -1.22 -34.01 8.10
N VAL A 762 -2.45 -33.97 7.61
CA VAL A 762 -3.27 -35.18 7.51
C VAL A 762 -2.88 -35.86 6.20
N THR A 763 -2.32 -37.06 6.29
CA THR A 763 -1.80 -37.83 5.15
C THR A 763 -2.65 -39.09 4.92
N ASP A 764 -2.37 -39.83 3.85
CA ASP A 764 -3.05 -41.09 3.49
C ASP A 764 -4.58 -41.02 3.56
N LEU A 765 -5.17 -39.95 3.03
CA LEU A 765 -6.62 -39.74 2.95
C LEU A 765 -7.32 -39.74 4.34
N GLY A 766 -6.63 -39.27 5.38
CA GLY A 766 -7.16 -39.20 6.75
C GLY A 766 -6.90 -40.45 7.61
N SER A 767 -6.08 -41.39 7.12
CA SER A 767 -5.65 -42.56 7.89
C SER A 767 -4.25 -42.41 8.51
N ALA A 768 -3.59 -41.27 8.27
CA ALA A 768 -2.33 -40.94 8.92
C ALA A 768 -2.23 -39.44 9.25
N VAL A 769 -1.44 -39.12 10.28
CA VAL A 769 -1.04 -37.75 10.63
C VAL A 769 0.47 -37.71 10.65
N THR A 770 1.04 -36.71 9.97
CA THR A 770 2.47 -36.41 9.99
C THR A 770 2.68 -35.04 10.64
N LEU A 771 3.53 -35.00 11.66
CA LEU A 771 3.92 -33.80 12.40
C LEU A 771 5.36 -33.47 12.01
N ASP A 772 5.54 -32.42 11.22
CA ASP A 772 6.86 -31.98 10.76
C ASP A 772 7.45 -30.96 11.75
N PHE A 773 8.71 -31.17 12.12
CA PHE A 773 9.50 -30.30 12.98
C PHE A 773 10.74 -29.84 12.25
N ARG A 774 11.13 -28.57 12.44
CA ARG A 774 12.42 -28.04 11.99
C ARG A 774 13.58 -28.92 12.48
N SER A 775 13.51 -29.25 13.76
CA SER A 775 14.44 -30.10 14.52
C SER A 775 13.85 -30.36 15.91
N LEU A 776 13.96 -31.59 16.42
CA LEU A 776 13.73 -31.89 17.84
C LEU A 776 15.09 -31.93 18.55
N GLU A 777 15.25 -31.15 19.61
CA GLU A 777 16.45 -31.10 20.43
C GLU A 777 16.78 -32.46 21.07
N PRO A 778 18.06 -32.76 21.37
CA PRO A 778 18.42 -33.93 22.14
C PRO A 778 17.68 -34.00 23.48
N GLY A 779 17.02 -35.12 23.75
CA GLY A 779 16.28 -35.35 24.99
C GLY A 779 15.06 -36.24 24.81
N SER A 780 14.32 -36.43 25.90
CA SER A 780 13.14 -37.29 25.93
C SER A 780 11.88 -36.53 25.57
N TYR A 781 11.09 -37.12 24.68
CA TYR A 781 9.83 -36.61 24.19
C TYR A 781 8.68 -37.53 24.59
N THR A 782 7.53 -36.93 24.83
CA THR A 782 6.24 -37.62 24.99
C THR A 782 5.25 -37.03 24.00
N LEU A 783 4.76 -37.85 23.08
CA LEU A 783 3.57 -37.60 22.28
C LEU A 783 2.35 -38.05 23.07
N THR A 784 1.38 -37.16 23.23
CA THR A 784 0.08 -37.43 23.85
C THR A 784 -1.01 -37.23 22.81
N LEU A 785 -1.79 -38.28 22.56
CA LEU A 785 -2.96 -38.28 21.69
C LEU A 785 -4.21 -38.21 22.57
N ALA A 786 -5.04 -37.17 22.38
CA ALA A 786 -6.32 -37.02 23.07
C ALA A 786 -7.34 -38.03 22.51
N ALA A 787 -7.22 -39.30 22.91
CA ALA A 787 -7.90 -40.42 22.25
C ALA A 787 -9.43 -40.39 22.39
N ASP A 788 -9.96 -39.68 23.38
CA ASP A 788 -11.40 -39.46 23.56
C ASP A 788 -11.97 -38.39 22.62
N GLN A 789 -11.11 -37.51 22.10
CA GLN A 789 -11.44 -36.47 21.13
C GLN A 789 -11.14 -36.90 19.69
N LEU A 790 -10.25 -37.86 19.47
CA LEU A 790 -9.93 -38.43 18.16
C LEU A 790 -10.96 -39.50 17.78
N THR A 791 -11.83 -39.22 16.81
CA THR A 791 -12.88 -40.15 16.38
C THR A 791 -12.70 -40.63 14.95
N ASP A 792 -13.23 -41.81 14.63
CA ASP A 792 -13.49 -42.19 13.25
C ASP A 792 -14.62 -41.35 12.64
N ARG A 793 -14.89 -41.53 11.35
CA ARG A 793 -15.99 -40.84 10.64
C ARG A 793 -17.40 -41.22 11.15
N SER A 794 -17.51 -42.28 11.92
CA SER A 794 -18.76 -42.76 12.53
C SER A 794 -18.95 -42.25 13.96
N GLY A 795 -17.99 -41.49 14.49
CA GLY A 795 -18.01 -40.90 15.82
C GLY A 795 -17.50 -41.81 16.94
N ASN A 796 -16.89 -42.97 16.63
CA ASN A 796 -16.27 -43.81 17.65
C ASN A 796 -14.90 -43.25 18.01
N ALA A 797 -14.69 -42.94 19.30
CA ALA A 797 -13.42 -42.43 19.80
C ALA A 797 -12.32 -43.51 19.83
N LEU A 798 -11.10 -43.13 19.52
CA LEU A 798 -9.88 -43.96 19.55
C LEU A 798 -9.66 -44.62 20.92
N GLY A 799 -10.07 -43.97 22.01
CA GLY A 799 -10.01 -44.52 23.36
C GLY A 799 -10.70 -43.66 24.41
N ALA A 800 -10.81 -44.16 25.64
CA ALA A 800 -11.47 -43.44 26.75
C ALA A 800 -10.53 -42.48 27.52
N GLY A 801 -9.28 -42.35 27.09
CA GLY A 801 -8.28 -41.49 27.72
C GLY A 801 -6.99 -41.43 26.91
N ASP A 802 -6.17 -40.43 27.20
CA ASP A 802 -4.98 -40.10 26.42
C ASP A 802 -4.06 -41.31 26.15
N ILE A 803 -3.57 -41.42 24.92
CA ILE A 803 -2.55 -42.38 24.54
C ILE A 803 -1.21 -41.66 24.49
N THR A 804 -0.23 -42.15 25.26
CA THR A 804 1.11 -41.57 25.30
C THR A 804 2.13 -42.49 24.61
N SER A 805 2.97 -41.93 23.75
CA SER A 805 4.16 -42.58 23.18
C SER A 805 5.41 -41.77 23.54
N THR A 806 6.47 -42.44 23.96
CA THR A 806 7.73 -41.81 24.34
C THR A 806 8.84 -42.11 23.35
N PHE A 807 9.73 -41.17 23.09
CA PHE A 807 10.95 -41.40 22.29
C PHE A 807 12.09 -40.50 22.76
N THR A 808 13.33 -40.83 22.44
CA THR A 808 14.51 -40.06 22.82
C THR A 808 15.33 -39.70 21.59
N ILE A 809 15.66 -38.42 21.47
CA ILE A 809 16.59 -37.87 20.48
C ILE A 809 17.98 -37.79 21.12
N GLU A 810 19.00 -38.31 20.46
CA GLU A 810 20.40 -38.20 20.90
C GLU A 810 21.19 -37.21 20.03
N ALA A 811 22.02 -36.37 20.66
CA ALA A 811 22.97 -35.50 19.96
C ALA A 811 24.04 -36.34 19.26
N GLN A 812 24.38 -36.00 18.00
CA GLN A 812 25.47 -36.64 17.28
C GLN A 812 26.55 -35.65 16.86
N THR A 813 27.81 -36.12 16.86
CA THR A 813 28.95 -35.35 16.39
C THR A 813 29.27 -35.68 14.94
N ALA A 814 29.15 -34.71 14.03
CA ALA A 814 29.60 -34.87 12.65
C ALA A 814 31.08 -34.47 12.52
N THR A 815 31.95 -35.45 12.29
CA THR A 815 33.41 -35.22 12.24
C THR A 815 33.94 -35.25 10.82
N TRP A 816 34.66 -34.19 10.43
CA TRP A 816 35.37 -34.12 9.15
C TRP A 816 36.61 -35.03 9.15
N ILE A 817 36.76 -35.89 8.14
CA ILE A 817 37.85 -36.88 8.03
C ILE A 817 38.82 -36.61 6.88
N ALA A 818 38.50 -35.70 5.96
CA ALA A 818 39.44 -35.37 4.88
C ALA A 818 40.65 -34.59 5.43
N ALA A 819 41.85 -34.96 4.99
CA ALA A 819 43.11 -34.45 5.54
C ALA A 819 43.43 -32.97 5.23
N GLY A 820 42.59 -32.29 4.44
CA GLY A 820 42.78 -30.91 4.01
C GLY A 820 41.48 -30.30 3.47
N SER A 821 41.59 -29.40 2.50
CA SER A 821 40.43 -28.73 1.89
C SER A 821 39.45 -29.70 1.24
N GLY A 822 38.17 -29.35 1.22
CA GLY A 822 37.12 -30.14 0.58
C GLY A 822 35.77 -29.44 0.57
N ASN A 823 34.77 -30.06 -0.05
CA ASN A 823 33.41 -29.53 -0.11
C ASN A 823 32.56 -30.14 1.01
N TRP A 824 31.77 -29.30 1.67
CA TRP A 824 30.89 -29.66 2.78
C TRP A 824 29.84 -30.71 2.35
N ASP A 825 29.32 -30.58 1.13
CA ASP A 825 28.26 -31.44 0.56
C ASP A 825 28.76 -32.80 0.06
N ASP A 826 30.07 -33.06 0.09
CA ASP A 826 30.62 -34.37 -0.26
C ASP A 826 30.64 -35.27 0.97
N ALA A 827 29.71 -36.22 1.00
CA ALA A 827 29.53 -37.17 2.09
C ALA A 827 30.80 -37.99 2.40
N ALA A 828 31.72 -38.17 1.44
CA ALA A 828 32.98 -38.89 1.64
C ALA A 828 33.96 -38.14 2.55
N ASN A 829 33.75 -36.86 2.81
CA ASN A 829 34.58 -36.05 3.71
C ASN A 829 34.19 -36.19 5.20
N TRP A 830 33.13 -36.94 5.51
CA TRP A 830 32.56 -37.08 6.85
C TRP A 830 32.68 -38.53 7.37
N GLN A 831 32.94 -38.69 8.67
CA GLN A 831 33.26 -39.98 9.30
C GLN A 831 32.25 -41.10 9.00
N ASP A 832 30.96 -40.77 8.97
CA ASP A 832 29.87 -41.74 8.77
C ASP A 832 29.36 -41.79 7.32
N GLY A 833 30.06 -41.12 6.39
CA GLY A 833 29.60 -41.04 5.00
C GLY A 833 28.30 -40.25 4.84
N ARG A 834 27.99 -39.34 5.79
CA ARG A 834 26.81 -38.46 5.78
C ARG A 834 27.24 -37.01 5.98
N VAL A 835 26.64 -36.09 5.23
CA VAL A 835 26.80 -34.64 5.47
C VAL A 835 26.10 -34.24 6.78
N PRO A 836 26.54 -33.18 7.47
CA PRO A 836 25.91 -32.68 8.69
C PRO A 836 24.43 -32.35 8.50
N GLN A 837 23.67 -32.57 9.55
CA GLN A 837 22.21 -32.44 9.61
C GLN A 837 21.78 -31.60 10.82
N PRO A 838 20.51 -31.14 10.85
CA PRO A 838 19.95 -30.44 12.00
C PRO A 838 20.19 -31.22 13.30
N GLY A 839 20.64 -30.53 14.35
CA GLY A 839 20.99 -31.09 15.64
C GLY A 839 22.42 -31.63 15.78
N ASP A 840 23.19 -31.75 14.69
CA ASP A 840 24.58 -32.23 14.77
C ASP A 840 25.51 -31.16 15.36
N ASP A 841 26.45 -31.59 16.21
CA ASP A 841 27.64 -30.82 16.58
C ASP A 841 28.75 -31.12 15.59
N VAL A 842 29.17 -30.11 14.81
CA VAL A 842 30.13 -30.30 13.74
C VAL A 842 31.54 -30.00 14.21
N VAL A 843 32.47 -30.93 13.97
CA VAL A 843 33.89 -30.76 14.31
C VAL A 843 34.76 -30.93 13.07
N ILE A 844 35.49 -29.86 12.73
CA ILE A 844 36.42 -29.81 11.60
C ILE A 844 37.82 -29.49 12.11
N ASN A 845 38.59 -30.53 12.42
CA ASN A 845 39.96 -30.39 12.92
C ASN A 845 41.00 -30.61 11.81
N VAL A 846 41.17 -29.57 10.98
CA VAL A 846 42.14 -29.55 9.87
C VAL A 846 43.15 -28.41 10.08
N PRO A 847 44.31 -28.42 9.39
CA PRO A 847 45.24 -27.29 9.43
C PRO A 847 44.57 -25.96 9.05
N ALA A 848 44.98 -24.85 9.67
CA ALA A 848 44.35 -23.54 9.46
C ALA A 848 44.35 -23.02 8.01
N ASN A 849 45.24 -23.54 7.16
CA ASN A 849 45.29 -23.22 5.73
C ASN A 849 44.37 -24.08 4.85
N ALA A 850 43.67 -25.07 5.42
CA ALA A 850 42.66 -25.84 4.70
C ALA A 850 41.34 -25.03 4.60
N THR A 851 40.64 -25.18 3.48
CA THR A 851 39.37 -24.48 3.19
C THR A 851 38.24 -25.49 3.06
N ILE A 852 37.19 -25.30 3.85
CA ILE A 852 35.96 -26.09 3.80
C ILE A 852 34.90 -25.27 3.08
N THR A 853 34.42 -25.76 1.95
CA THR A 853 33.50 -24.99 1.09
C THR A 853 32.07 -25.45 1.26
N HIS A 854 31.20 -24.58 1.78
CA HIS A 854 29.75 -24.72 1.70
C HIS A 854 29.26 -23.92 0.49
N ARG A 855 28.78 -24.61 -0.55
CA ARG A 855 28.52 -23.99 -1.87
C ARG A 855 27.06 -23.94 -2.31
N SER A 856 26.18 -24.70 -1.67
CA SER A 856 24.77 -24.83 -2.04
C SER A 856 23.99 -25.56 -0.95
N GLY A 857 22.65 -25.52 -1.04
CA GLY A 857 21.76 -26.19 -0.08
C GLY A 857 21.50 -25.35 1.17
N SER A 858 20.51 -25.78 1.97
CA SER A 858 20.25 -25.24 3.31
C SER A 858 20.66 -26.29 4.33
N THR A 859 21.63 -25.96 5.18
CA THR A 859 22.14 -26.84 6.23
C THR A 859 21.89 -26.17 7.56
N GLN A 860 21.17 -26.83 8.47
CA GLN A 860 21.08 -26.41 9.87
C GLN A 860 21.90 -27.39 10.72
N ILE A 861 22.58 -26.88 11.73
CA ILE A 861 23.39 -27.63 12.69
C ILE A 861 23.26 -27.01 14.09
N ASN A 862 23.59 -27.76 15.14
CA ASN A 862 23.57 -27.23 16.50
C ASN A 862 24.77 -26.29 16.73
N SER A 863 25.99 -26.81 16.60
CA SER A 863 27.23 -26.05 16.75
C SER A 863 28.26 -26.41 15.68
N LEU A 864 29.24 -25.54 15.44
CA LEU A 864 30.39 -25.84 14.57
C LEU A 864 31.68 -25.36 15.20
N THR A 865 32.63 -26.27 15.40
CA THR A 865 34.03 -25.96 15.72
C THR A 865 34.91 -26.27 14.51
N THR A 866 35.58 -25.26 13.96
CA THR A 866 36.49 -25.42 12.81
C THR A 866 37.84 -24.75 13.03
N ALA A 867 38.91 -25.55 12.92
CA ALA A 867 40.29 -25.06 12.89
C ALA A 867 40.71 -24.58 11.49
N GLY A 868 40.06 -25.08 10.43
CA GLY A 868 40.24 -24.62 9.05
C GLY A 868 39.33 -23.44 8.70
N ARG A 869 39.58 -22.81 7.55
CA ARG A 869 38.75 -21.72 7.03
C ARG A 869 37.43 -22.25 6.47
N LEU A 870 36.31 -21.72 6.95
CA LEU A 870 35.00 -21.97 6.37
C LEU A 870 34.74 -20.97 5.23
N ASN A 871 34.37 -21.45 4.05
CA ASN A 871 34.05 -20.62 2.90
C ASN A 871 32.60 -20.85 2.45
N LEU A 872 31.76 -19.82 2.57
CA LEU A 872 30.35 -19.83 2.20
C LEU A 872 30.19 -19.24 0.79
N THR A 873 30.32 -20.07 -0.24
CA THR A 873 30.23 -19.62 -1.65
C THR A 873 28.79 -19.66 -2.20
N GLY A 874 27.84 -20.16 -1.41
CA GLY A 874 26.43 -20.29 -1.77
C GLY A 874 25.66 -21.12 -0.74
N GLY A 875 24.33 -21.13 -0.87
CA GLY A 875 23.44 -21.81 0.09
C GLY A 875 23.33 -21.08 1.44
N ARG A 876 22.68 -21.74 2.40
CA ARG A 876 22.42 -21.23 3.76
C ARG A 876 22.98 -22.20 4.80
N LEU A 877 23.71 -21.67 5.77
CA LEU A 877 24.18 -22.38 6.96
C LEU A 877 23.56 -21.75 8.21
N ASP A 878 22.60 -22.43 8.81
CA ASP A 878 22.01 -22.09 10.10
C ASP A 878 22.79 -22.80 11.23
N VAL A 879 23.36 -22.03 12.15
CA VAL A 879 24.01 -22.57 13.36
C VAL A 879 23.21 -22.08 14.57
N ILE A 880 22.64 -22.99 15.33
CA ILE A 880 21.69 -22.64 16.41
C ILE A 880 22.42 -22.03 17.62
N ASP A 881 23.58 -22.59 17.97
CA ASP A 881 24.39 -22.14 19.11
C ASP A 881 25.68 -21.47 18.59
N THR A 882 26.83 -22.07 18.88
CA THR A 882 28.12 -21.43 18.71
C THR A 882 28.83 -21.91 17.44
N LEU A 883 29.31 -20.95 16.65
CA LEU A 883 30.26 -21.18 15.56
C LEU A 883 31.66 -20.73 16.01
N GLN A 884 32.50 -21.67 16.45
CA GLN A 884 33.91 -21.41 16.73
C GLN A 884 34.76 -21.55 15.46
N ALA A 885 35.12 -20.40 14.87
CA ALA A 885 35.84 -20.31 13.60
C ALA A 885 37.30 -19.86 13.76
N ASP A 886 38.14 -20.73 14.35
CA ASP A 886 39.55 -20.39 14.62
C ASP A 886 40.39 -20.17 13.34
N GLY A 887 40.01 -20.82 12.23
CA GLY A 887 40.59 -20.60 10.90
C GLY A 887 40.02 -19.42 10.10
N GLY A 888 38.96 -18.78 10.63
CA GLY A 888 38.23 -17.68 10.02
C GLY A 888 37.14 -18.12 9.03
N ILE A 889 36.37 -17.14 8.55
CA ILE A 889 35.25 -17.34 7.63
C ILE A 889 35.47 -16.48 6.39
N THR A 890 35.10 -16.99 5.21
CA THR A 890 34.92 -16.20 4.00
C THR A 890 33.47 -16.32 3.55
N ILE A 891 32.78 -15.18 3.37
CA ILE A 891 31.43 -15.14 2.80
C ILE A 891 31.56 -14.63 1.36
N ASP A 892 31.27 -15.52 0.40
CA ASP A 892 31.40 -15.29 -1.04
C ASP A 892 30.22 -15.85 -1.84
N GLY A 893 29.01 -15.56 -1.38
CA GLY A 893 27.75 -15.85 -2.05
C GLY A 893 26.72 -16.62 -1.21
N GLY A 894 27.07 -16.99 0.02
CA GLY A 894 26.19 -17.72 0.93
C GLY A 894 25.64 -16.91 2.11
N THR A 895 24.79 -17.57 2.88
CA THR A 895 24.15 -17.05 4.10
C THR A 895 24.67 -17.77 5.33
N LEU A 896 25.08 -17.01 6.35
CA LEU A 896 25.23 -17.49 7.72
C LEU A 896 24.07 -16.98 8.57
N ALA A 897 23.46 -17.85 9.37
CA ALA A 897 22.28 -17.50 10.13
C ALA A 897 22.27 -18.09 11.55
N GLY A 898 21.66 -17.34 12.50
CA GLY A 898 21.44 -17.74 13.89
C GLY A 898 22.70 -17.83 14.78
N ALA A 899 23.88 -17.88 14.17
CA ALA A 899 25.11 -18.23 14.86
C ALA A 899 25.56 -17.15 15.86
N THR A 900 26.06 -17.59 17.03
CA THR A 900 27.02 -16.80 17.81
C THR A 900 28.44 -17.16 17.34
N VAL A 901 29.09 -16.25 16.63
CA VAL A 901 30.41 -16.51 16.02
C VAL A 901 31.54 -16.07 16.94
N ILE A 902 32.35 -17.03 17.35
CA ILE A 902 33.55 -16.85 18.18
C ILE A 902 34.80 -17.35 17.46
N GLY A 903 35.98 -17.11 18.03
CA GLY A 903 37.24 -17.69 17.59
C GLY A 903 38.27 -16.65 17.18
N THR A 904 39.51 -17.10 16.93
CA THR A 904 40.64 -16.19 16.62
C THR A 904 40.73 -15.77 15.15
N GLY A 905 39.96 -16.39 14.26
CA GLY A 905 39.98 -16.09 12.84
C GLY A 905 39.06 -14.92 12.48
N GLU A 906 39.52 -14.06 11.56
CA GLU A 906 38.73 -12.96 11.00
C GLU A 906 37.68 -13.47 9.99
N ILE A 907 36.52 -12.81 9.96
CA ILE A 907 35.49 -12.98 8.93
C ILE A 907 35.81 -12.02 7.78
N SER A 908 36.02 -12.55 6.58
CA SER A 908 36.20 -11.78 5.34
C SER A 908 34.95 -11.88 4.47
N VAL A 909 34.56 -10.79 3.82
CA VAL A 909 33.40 -10.74 2.91
C VAL A 909 33.88 -10.33 1.53
N SER A 910 33.32 -10.93 0.47
CA SER A 910 33.65 -10.57 -0.91
C SER A 910 32.72 -9.48 -1.49
N SER A 911 32.94 -9.10 -2.75
CA SER A 911 32.04 -8.23 -3.51
C SER A 911 30.76 -8.92 -4.02
N ASN A 912 30.51 -10.17 -3.63
CA ASN A 912 29.35 -10.94 -4.07
C ASN A 912 28.06 -10.41 -3.45
N THR A 913 27.08 -10.08 -4.28
CA THR A 913 25.82 -9.51 -3.81
C THR A 913 24.97 -10.47 -2.99
N SER A 914 25.24 -11.78 -3.03
CA SER A 914 24.48 -12.78 -2.27
C SER A 914 24.98 -13.01 -0.84
N ASN A 915 26.03 -12.30 -0.41
CA ASN A 915 26.57 -12.41 0.95
C ASN A 915 25.55 -11.95 2.01
N ARG A 916 25.32 -12.77 3.03
CA ARG A 916 24.21 -12.57 3.99
C ARG A 916 24.57 -12.98 5.42
N LEU A 917 24.23 -12.13 6.40
CA LEU A 917 24.10 -12.49 7.82
C LEU A 917 22.66 -12.33 8.29
N ASP A 918 22.09 -13.36 8.88
CA ASP A 918 20.68 -13.40 9.27
C ASP A 918 20.53 -13.76 10.77
N GLY A 919 20.23 -12.78 11.61
CA GLY A 919 20.10 -12.96 13.05
C GLY A 919 21.38 -13.48 13.72
N VAL A 920 22.53 -12.93 13.36
CA VAL A 920 23.86 -13.40 13.79
C VAL A 920 24.39 -12.52 14.94
N THR A 921 25.08 -13.15 15.89
CA THR A 921 25.90 -12.47 16.91
C THR A 921 27.39 -12.63 16.57
N LEU A 922 28.16 -11.54 16.53
CA LEU A 922 29.58 -11.54 16.21
C LEU A 922 30.45 -11.12 17.40
N GLU A 923 31.20 -12.08 17.94
CA GLU A 923 32.25 -11.87 18.97
C GLU A 923 33.66 -11.76 18.36
N THR A 924 33.77 -11.93 17.04
CA THR A 924 35.02 -11.81 16.28
C THR A 924 34.90 -10.75 15.19
N ASN A 925 36.04 -10.21 14.76
CA ASN A 925 36.10 -9.13 13.77
C ASN A 925 35.60 -9.59 12.39
N ILE A 926 34.92 -8.68 11.70
CA ILE A 926 34.51 -8.82 10.30
C ILE A 926 35.12 -7.71 9.45
N ALA A 927 35.72 -8.09 8.33
CA ALA A 927 36.43 -7.20 7.43
C ALA A 927 35.80 -7.19 6.03
N LEU A 928 35.33 -6.02 5.62
CA LEU A 928 34.88 -5.67 4.27
C LEU A 928 35.88 -4.70 3.66
N THR A 929 37.13 -5.13 3.55
CA THR A 929 38.28 -4.26 3.22
C THR A 929 38.65 -4.23 1.74
N ASP A 930 38.16 -5.20 0.96
CA ASP A 930 38.40 -5.29 -0.46
C ASP A 930 37.45 -4.38 -1.25
N TYR A 931 37.74 -4.23 -2.54
CA TYR A 931 37.02 -3.29 -3.40
C TYR A 931 35.57 -3.74 -3.61
N ARG A 932 34.63 -2.92 -3.12
CA ARG A 932 33.18 -3.11 -3.28
C ARG A 932 32.60 -4.34 -2.61
N ASP A 933 33.22 -4.76 -1.51
CA ASP A 933 32.66 -5.79 -0.64
C ASP A 933 31.20 -5.47 -0.31
N PHE A 934 30.40 -6.51 -0.26
CA PHE A 934 28.95 -6.40 -0.16
C PHE A 934 28.47 -7.37 0.89
N LEU A 935 27.69 -6.89 1.84
CA LEU A 935 27.05 -7.68 2.88
C LEU A 935 25.62 -7.21 3.06
N ARG A 936 24.70 -8.15 3.22
CA ARG A 936 23.33 -7.86 3.69
C ARG A 936 23.13 -8.36 5.12
N ILE A 937 22.29 -7.66 5.89
CA ILE A 937 21.86 -7.93 7.28
C ILE A 937 20.33 -8.07 7.36
N ASP A 938 19.84 -9.22 7.84
CA ASP A 938 18.43 -9.65 7.94
C ASP A 938 18.26 -10.00 9.43
N ASN A 939 17.07 -9.75 9.98
CA ASN A 939 16.72 -10.14 11.36
C ASN A 939 17.72 -9.70 12.43
N GLY A 940 18.36 -8.55 12.24
CA GLY A 940 19.31 -7.92 13.15
C GLY A 940 20.74 -8.42 13.04
N LEU A 941 21.65 -7.64 13.60
CA LEU A 941 23.04 -8.01 13.83
C LEU A 941 23.42 -7.57 15.24
N GLU A 942 23.81 -8.51 16.09
CA GLU A 942 24.48 -8.19 17.36
C GLU A 942 26.01 -8.21 17.13
N LEU A 943 26.64 -7.04 17.23
CA LEU A 943 28.06 -6.86 17.01
C LEU A 943 28.75 -6.56 18.34
N ASN A 944 29.58 -7.48 18.83
CA ASN A 944 30.41 -7.35 20.04
C ASN A 944 31.92 -7.23 19.71
N ALA A 945 32.25 -7.05 18.43
CA ALA A 945 33.60 -6.93 17.89
C ALA A 945 33.71 -5.75 16.90
N THR A 946 34.80 -5.68 16.11
CA THR A 946 34.97 -4.64 15.09
C THR A 946 34.49 -5.10 13.72
N MET A 947 33.57 -4.35 13.11
CA MET A 947 33.24 -4.41 11.69
C MET A 947 34.01 -3.33 10.94
N THR A 948 34.94 -3.73 10.06
CA THR A 948 35.68 -2.79 9.21
C THR A 948 35.00 -2.64 7.86
N VAL A 949 34.53 -1.43 7.55
CA VAL A 949 33.92 -1.05 6.26
C VAL A 949 34.94 -0.25 5.44
N GLY A 950 35.56 -0.92 4.47
CA GLY A 950 36.64 -0.39 3.64
C GLY A 950 36.18 0.29 2.35
N ARG A 951 37.05 0.30 1.34
CA ARG A 951 36.87 1.08 0.10
C ARG A 951 35.65 0.64 -0.69
N GLN A 952 34.65 1.51 -0.74
CA GLN A 952 33.36 1.28 -1.43
C GLN A 952 32.60 0.04 -0.93
N ALA A 953 32.91 -0.44 0.27
CA ALA A 953 32.20 -1.54 0.88
C ALA A 953 30.78 -1.12 1.29
N ARG A 954 29.83 -2.04 1.22
CA ARG A 954 28.41 -1.78 1.43
C ARG A 954 27.84 -2.81 2.39
N VAL A 955 27.28 -2.33 3.49
CA VAL A 955 26.46 -3.14 4.40
C VAL A 955 25.01 -2.69 4.23
N TYR A 956 24.17 -3.57 3.71
CA TYR A 956 22.75 -3.31 3.49
C TYR A 956 21.89 -3.95 4.56
N PHE A 957 21.07 -3.15 5.22
CA PHE A 957 19.99 -3.59 6.08
C PHE A 957 18.71 -3.72 5.23
N ARG A 958 18.06 -4.88 5.30
CA ARG A 958 16.81 -5.17 4.56
C ARG A 958 15.64 -5.11 5.52
N GLY A 959 14.61 -4.33 5.22
CA GLY A 959 13.56 -4.01 6.17
C GLY A 959 14.05 -3.05 7.26
N SER A 960 13.20 -2.79 8.25
CA SER A 960 13.62 -2.12 9.48
C SER A 960 14.49 -3.08 10.30
N GLN A 961 15.67 -2.62 10.71
CA GLN A 961 16.69 -3.46 11.33
C GLN A 961 17.34 -2.76 12.52
N SER A 962 17.86 -3.55 13.46
CA SER A 962 18.68 -3.07 14.57
C SER A 962 20.12 -3.59 14.44
N LEU A 963 21.07 -2.68 14.66
CA LEU A 963 22.47 -2.99 14.91
C LEU A 963 22.70 -2.82 16.42
N SER A 964 22.80 -3.96 17.11
CA SER A 964 22.90 -4.05 18.57
C SER A 964 24.26 -4.61 18.99
N GLY A 965 24.51 -4.72 20.30
CA GLY A 965 25.76 -5.22 20.87
C GLY A 965 26.64 -4.10 21.42
N THR A 966 27.91 -4.43 21.66
CA THR A 966 28.89 -3.57 22.36
C THR A 966 30.08 -3.16 21.49
N GLY A 967 30.03 -3.51 20.20
CA GLY A 967 31.14 -3.42 19.26
C GLY A 967 31.23 -2.09 18.51
N GLU A 968 32.10 -2.10 17.49
CA GLU A 968 32.46 -0.92 16.72
C GLU A 968 32.31 -1.18 15.22
N VAL A 969 31.66 -0.26 14.49
CA VAL A 969 31.77 -0.17 13.04
C VAL A 969 32.82 0.88 12.68
N LEU A 970 33.95 0.41 12.14
CA LEU A 970 35.05 1.25 11.67
C LEU A 970 34.93 1.48 10.16
N VAL A 971 34.56 2.69 9.76
CA VAL A 971 34.57 3.15 8.38
C VAL A 971 35.99 3.62 8.04
N SER A 972 36.87 2.68 7.71
CA SER A 972 38.30 2.94 7.48
C SER A 972 38.72 2.60 6.06
N GLN A 973 38.81 3.62 5.18
CA GLN A 973 39.73 3.67 4.04
C GLN A 973 39.49 4.96 3.24
N SER A 974 40.57 5.57 2.74
CA SER A 974 40.49 6.73 1.84
C SER A 974 40.24 6.28 0.40
N HIS A 975 39.20 6.82 -0.23
CA HIS A 975 39.18 7.00 -1.67
C HIS A 975 39.19 8.50 -2.01
N THR A 976 39.65 8.84 -3.21
CA THR A 976 39.73 10.22 -3.72
C THR A 976 38.49 10.63 -4.50
N ASP A 977 37.61 9.67 -4.81
CA ASP A 977 36.44 9.89 -5.64
C ASP A 977 35.22 10.08 -4.74
N ALA A 978 34.78 11.33 -4.54
CA ALA A 978 33.63 11.64 -3.69
C ALA A 978 32.32 10.96 -4.15
N SER A 979 32.34 10.34 -5.34
CA SER A 979 31.18 9.77 -6.01
C SER A 979 30.75 8.37 -5.54
N TYR A 980 31.41 7.76 -4.55
CA TYR A 980 31.07 6.39 -4.15
C TYR A 980 31.32 6.18 -2.66
N ALA A 981 30.37 6.55 -1.82
CA ALA A 981 30.48 6.34 -0.38
C ALA A 981 30.44 4.84 -0.03
N GLN A 982 31.31 4.43 0.89
CA GLN A 982 31.14 3.19 1.67
C GLN A 982 30.20 3.45 2.85
N GLY A 983 29.61 2.42 3.45
CA GLY A 983 28.81 2.64 4.66
C GLY A 983 27.69 1.65 4.93
N LEU A 984 26.75 2.13 5.74
CA LEU A 984 25.59 1.41 6.26
C LEU A 984 24.34 1.92 5.55
N PHE A 985 23.69 1.07 4.76
CA PHE A 985 22.61 1.49 3.88
C PHE A 985 21.34 0.69 4.13
N LEU A 986 20.19 1.30 3.86
CA LEU A 986 18.92 0.58 3.79
C LEU A 986 18.57 0.25 2.34
N GLU A 987 18.10 -0.98 2.11
CA GLU A 987 17.79 -1.48 0.76
C GLU A 987 16.36 -1.10 0.31
N GLN A 988 15.45 -0.79 1.23
CA GLN A 988 14.01 -0.59 0.98
C GLN A 988 13.49 0.75 1.51
N SER A 989 12.55 1.38 0.79
CA SER A 989 11.99 2.68 1.19
C SER A 989 11.16 2.54 2.45
N PHE A 990 11.04 3.61 3.25
CA PHE A 990 10.22 3.65 4.47
C PHE A 990 10.63 2.64 5.56
N THR A 991 11.90 2.23 5.55
CA THR A 991 12.47 1.35 6.58
C THR A 991 13.39 2.13 7.52
N THR A 992 13.63 1.60 8.72
CA THR A 992 14.43 2.25 9.75
C THR A 992 15.63 1.42 10.17
N LEU A 993 16.82 2.02 10.22
CA LEU A 993 18.00 1.46 10.89
C LEU A 993 18.11 2.04 12.29
N VAL A 994 18.08 1.17 13.30
CA VAL A 994 18.36 1.55 14.69
C VAL A 994 19.79 1.15 15.05
N ILE A 995 20.61 2.13 15.44
CA ILE A 995 21.95 1.90 16.01
C ILE A 995 21.79 1.94 17.52
N GLU A 996 21.87 0.81 18.21
CA GLU A 996 21.60 0.74 19.65
C GLU A 996 22.72 1.33 20.51
N ASP A 997 22.44 1.54 21.79
CA ASP A 997 23.24 2.29 22.77
C ASP A 997 24.68 1.78 22.99
N GLY A 998 24.92 0.48 22.82
CA GLY A 998 26.25 -0.12 22.94
C GLY A 998 27.15 0.02 21.71
N ILE A 999 26.63 0.50 20.57
CA ILE A 999 27.37 0.52 19.31
C ILE A 999 28.07 1.86 19.06
N THR A 1000 29.32 1.78 18.58
CA THR A 1000 30.06 2.94 18.06
C THR A 1000 30.30 2.81 16.56
N VAL A 1001 29.76 3.74 15.76
CA VAL A 1001 30.12 3.92 14.34
C VAL A 1001 31.15 5.04 14.24
N ARG A 1002 32.35 4.76 13.72
CA ARG A 1002 33.42 5.77 13.64
C ARG A 1002 34.31 5.66 12.41
N GLY A 1003 35.19 6.64 12.21
CA GLY A 1003 36.10 6.73 11.08
C GLY A 1003 35.88 7.98 10.23
N GLY A 1004 35.94 7.81 8.92
CA GLY A 1004 35.64 8.89 7.99
C GLY A 1004 35.56 8.40 6.55
N ASN A 1005 34.83 9.16 5.73
CA ASN A 1005 34.55 8.90 4.31
C ASN A 1005 33.49 7.81 4.07
N GLY A 1006 32.39 7.83 4.83
CA GLY A 1006 31.26 6.93 4.59
C GLY A 1006 29.90 7.56 4.85
N ALA A 1007 28.85 6.83 4.49
CA ALA A 1007 27.46 7.28 4.57
C ALA A 1007 26.59 6.32 5.39
N ILE A 1008 25.56 6.86 6.05
CA ILE A 1008 24.56 6.13 6.81
C ILE A 1008 23.16 6.51 6.30
N GLY A 1009 22.30 5.53 6.07
CA GLY A 1009 20.95 5.72 5.53
C GLY A 1009 20.88 5.36 4.05
N ARG A 1010 20.85 6.36 3.18
CA ARG A 1010 20.85 6.23 1.72
C ARG A 1010 22.23 6.46 1.13
N SER A 1011 22.54 5.75 0.05
CA SER A 1011 23.60 6.10 -0.88
C SER A 1011 23.06 6.90 -2.07
N GLY A 1012 23.67 8.05 -2.39
CA GLY A 1012 23.37 8.80 -3.61
C GLY A 1012 23.78 8.11 -4.92
N TYR A 1013 24.39 6.92 -4.87
CA TYR A 1013 25.06 6.29 -6.01
C TYR A 1013 24.76 4.81 -6.18
N TRP A 1014 24.81 4.07 -5.08
CA TRP A 1014 24.32 2.70 -5.07
C TRP A 1014 22.79 2.77 -5.01
N GLY A 1015 22.07 1.91 -5.73
CA GLY A 1015 20.59 1.95 -5.81
C GLY A 1015 19.87 1.59 -4.50
N SER A 1016 20.27 2.18 -3.38
CA SER A 1016 19.56 2.19 -2.10
C SER A 1016 18.26 2.98 -2.24
N ALA A 1017 17.30 2.63 -1.41
CA ALA A 1017 15.99 3.25 -1.41
C ALA A 1017 16.01 4.71 -0.92
N ASN A 1018 15.00 5.47 -1.36
CA ASN A 1018 14.70 6.80 -0.82
C ASN A 1018 13.76 6.68 0.38
N ASN A 1019 13.53 7.76 1.12
CA ASN A 1019 12.60 7.83 2.24
C ASN A 1019 12.94 6.83 3.36
N VAL A 1020 14.22 6.67 3.70
CA VAL A 1020 14.65 5.76 4.77
C VAL A 1020 14.90 6.53 6.06
N SER A 1021 14.77 5.89 7.21
CA SER A 1021 15.00 6.52 8.50
C SER A 1021 16.17 5.90 9.26
N VAL A 1022 16.83 6.69 10.10
CA VAL A 1022 17.92 6.23 10.97
C VAL A 1022 17.68 6.76 12.38
N ILE A 1023 17.70 5.88 13.37
CA ILE A 1023 17.63 6.22 14.80
C ILE A 1023 18.97 5.88 15.43
N ASN A 1024 19.67 6.88 15.96
CA ASN A 1024 20.92 6.68 16.69
C ASN A 1024 20.67 6.70 18.19
N ARG A 1025 20.90 5.58 18.89
CA ARG A 1025 21.00 5.49 20.36
C ARG A 1025 22.43 5.31 20.83
N GLY A 1026 23.32 4.84 19.96
CA GLY A 1026 24.75 4.68 20.21
C GLY A 1026 25.58 5.95 19.95
N ILE A 1027 26.82 5.76 19.51
CA ILE A 1027 27.76 6.83 19.16
C ILE A 1027 28.04 6.81 17.66
N ILE A 1028 27.82 7.94 16.97
CA ILE A 1028 28.33 8.16 15.61
C ILE A 1028 29.42 9.23 15.66
N ALA A 1029 30.65 8.87 15.32
CA ALA A 1029 31.82 9.74 15.46
C ALA A 1029 32.63 9.89 14.16
N ALA A 1030 32.63 11.09 13.58
CA ALA A 1030 33.55 11.44 12.50
C ALA A 1030 34.91 11.84 13.08
N ASP A 1031 35.84 10.89 13.16
CA ASP A 1031 37.11 11.05 13.89
C ASP A 1031 38.36 11.01 12.99
N THR A 1032 38.17 10.97 11.67
CA THR A 1032 39.27 10.96 10.70
C THR A 1032 39.46 12.32 10.04
N SER A 1033 40.64 12.91 10.26
CA SER A 1033 40.96 14.26 9.78
C SER A 1033 40.76 14.46 8.28
N GLY A 1034 40.03 15.52 7.92
CA GLY A 1034 39.75 15.91 6.53
C GLY A 1034 38.79 14.96 5.79
N ARG A 1035 38.07 14.10 6.50
CA ARG A 1035 37.10 13.14 5.96
C ARG A 1035 35.73 13.33 6.58
N THR A 1036 34.69 12.91 5.84
CA THR A 1036 33.29 13.11 6.22
C THR A 1036 32.60 11.79 6.53
N ILE A 1037 31.91 11.69 7.67
CA ILE A 1037 30.78 10.76 7.80
C ILE A 1037 29.52 11.53 7.46
N GLU A 1038 28.70 10.95 6.62
CA GLU A 1038 27.51 11.56 6.08
C GLU A 1038 26.27 10.77 6.52
N ILE A 1039 25.22 11.43 6.99
CA ILE A 1039 23.94 10.81 7.31
C ILE A 1039 22.91 11.37 6.35
N ARG A 1040 22.33 10.53 5.50
CA ARG A 1040 21.37 10.94 4.46
C ARG A 1040 20.16 10.01 4.43
N PRO A 1041 19.03 10.37 5.05
CA PRO A 1041 17.79 9.62 4.94
C PRO A 1041 17.01 9.88 3.62
N ASP A 1042 17.24 11.03 2.98
CA ASP A 1042 16.68 11.48 1.68
C ASP A 1042 15.16 11.27 1.54
N GLY A 1043 14.40 12.21 2.10
CA GLY A 1043 12.93 12.16 2.19
C GLY A 1043 12.40 11.42 3.43
N GLY A 1044 13.26 10.69 4.14
CA GLY A 1044 12.99 10.15 5.48
C GLY A 1044 13.58 11.02 6.60
N SER A 1045 13.86 10.45 7.77
CA SER A 1045 14.32 11.19 8.96
C SER A 1045 15.54 10.58 9.66
N PHE A 1046 16.35 11.43 10.29
CA PHE A 1046 17.38 11.01 11.24
C PHE A 1046 17.01 11.51 12.64
N THR A 1047 16.89 10.59 13.60
CA THR A 1047 16.62 10.92 15.01
C THR A 1047 17.85 10.56 15.86
N ASN A 1048 18.29 11.49 16.70
CA ASN A 1048 19.42 11.27 17.61
C ASN A 1048 18.97 11.15 19.06
N GLU A 1049 18.96 9.93 19.59
CA GLU A 1049 18.74 9.58 20.99
C GLU A 1049 20.06 9.30 21.76
N GLY A 1050 21.18 9.17 21.03
CA GLY A 1050 22.51 8.91 21.55
C GLY A 1050 23.46 10.09 21.40
N VAL A 1051 24.69 9.82 20.96
CA VAL A 1051 25.75 10.81 20.74
C VAL A 1051 26.13 10.91 19.27
N ILE A 1052 26.16 12.13 18.73
CA ILE A 1052 26.85 12.41 17.48
C ILE A 1052 28.07 13.32 17.73
N ARG A 1053 29.22 12.94 17.18
CA ARG A 1053 30.53 13.53 17.50
C ARG A 1053 31.34 13.88 16.25
N ALA A 1054 31.88 15.10 16.23
CA ALA A 1054 32.85 15.54 15.23
C ALA A 1054 34.23 15.76 15.88
N ASP A 1055 35.11 14.77 15.76
CA ASP A 1055 36.44 14.75 16.40
C ASP A 1055 37.58 14.73 15.37
N GLY A 1056 37.77 15.84 14.68
CA GLY A 1056 38.82 16.02 13.68
C GLY A 1056 38.35 15.77 12.25
N GLY A 1057 37.30 14.96 12.06
CA GLY A 1057 36.57 14.81 10.80
C GLY A 1057 35.37 15.77 10.67
N THR A 1058 34.63 15.64 9.58
CA THR A 1058 33.33 16.29 9.36
C THR A 1058 32.22 15.27 9.61
N LEU A 1059 31.23 15.61 10.43
CA LEU A 1059 29.97 14.88 10.49
C LEU A 1059 28.90 15.73 9.80
N ASP A 1060 28.42 15.28 8.64
CA ASP A 1060 27.39 15.95 7.82
C ASP A 1060 26.07 15.21 7.99
N VAL A 1061 25.12 15.82 8.67
CA VAL A 1061 23.82 15.23 9.00
C VAL A 1061 22.75 15.95 8.21
N ASP A 1062 22.07 15.20 7.36
CA ASP A 1062 20.88 15.66 6.64
C ASP A 1062 19.60 15.04 7.22
N GLY A 1063 18.51 15.79 7.19
CA GLY A 1063 17.20 15.33 7.68
C GLY A 1063 17.13 15.04 9.18
N LEU A 1064 17.93 15.71 10.03
CA LEU A 1064 17.79 15.62 11.50
C LEU A 1064 16.38 16.06 11.92
N ALA A 1065 15.69 15.24 12.71
CA ALA A 1065 14.30 15.45 13.10
C ALA A 1065 14.11 15.39 14.62
N GLY A 1066 13.23 16.24 15.15
CA GLY A 1066 12.90 16.26 16.57
C GLY A 1066 14.04 16.79 17.44
N ASN A 1067 14.28 16.19 18.60
CA ASN A 1067 15.36 16.62 19.49
C ASN A 1067 16.75 16.26 18.92
N GLY A 1068 17.69 17.20 19.01
CA GLY A 1068 19.05 17.05 18.52
C GLY A 1068 19.91 16.11 19.37
N GLY A 1069 19.50 15.82 20.61
CA GLY A 1069 20.17 14.87 21.48
C GLY A 1069 21.56 15.35 21.90
N THR A 1070 22.49 14.43 22.16
CA THR A 1070 23.84 14.79 22.60
C THR A 1070 24.74 15.11 21.39
N LEU A 1071 25.24 16.34 21.33
CA LEU A 1071 26.09 16.84 20.25
C LEU A 1071 27.50 17.16 20.75
N GLU A 1072 28.53 16.52 20.20
CA GLU A 1072 29.93 16.67 20.61
C GLU A 1072 30.83 17.19 19.46
N PRO A 1073 30.83 18.50 19.18
CA PRO A 1073 31.85 19.11 18.32
C PRO A 1073 33.16 19.27 19.10
N ILE A 1074 34.13 18.37 18.90
CA ILE A 1074 35.38 18.32 19.67
C ILE A 1074 36.52 19.05 18.97
N SER A 1075 36.90 18.59 17.78
CA SER A 1075 38.03 19.13 17.00
C SER A 1075 37.77 19.16 15.50
N GLY A 1076 36.53 18.85 15.08
CA GLY A 1076 36.10 18.72 13.69
C GLY A 1076 35.04 19.72 13.25
N THR A 1077 34.32 19.35 12.19
CA THR A 1077 33.16 20.08 11.66
C THR A 1077 31.89 19.31 11.96
N LEU A 1078 30.96 19.89 12.70
CA LEU A 1078 29.61 19.38 12.86
C LEU A 1078 28.68 20.17 11.93
N ASP A 1079 28.06 19.51 10.98
CA ASP A 1079 27.16 20.14 10.01
C ASP A 1079 25.78 19.49 10.09
N LEU A 1080 24.77 20.27 10.47
CA LEU A 1080 23.41 19.79 10.73
C LEU A 1080 22.41 20.49 9.79
N SER A 1081 21.59 19.71 9.11
CA SER A 1081 20.37 20.15 8.41
C SER A 1081 19.18 19.26 8.78
N GLY A 1082 17.96 19.79 8.65
CA GLY A 1082 16.72 19.08 8.95
C GLY A 1082 15.67 19.98 9.61
N ASN A 1083 14.78 19.37 10.40
CA ASN A 1083 13.78 20.03 11.24
C ASN A 1083 13.95 19.62 12.72
N TYR A 1084 14.73 20.36 13.51
CA TYR A 1084 15.19 19.88 14.81
C TYR A 1084 15.23 20.91 15.94
N VAL A 1085 15.30 20.44 17.18
CA VAL A 1085 15.45 21.25 18.39
C VAL A 1085 16.81 20.97 19.01
N LEU A 1086 17.63 22.00 19.21
CA LEU A 1086 18.81 21.88 20.07
C LEU A 1086 18.37 21.95 21.53
N ASP A 1087 18.11 20.77 22.10
CA ASP A 1087 17.57 20.57 23.44
C ASP A 1087 18.64 20.35 24.51
N GLN A 1088 19.90 20.14 24.10
CA GLN A 1088 21.06 20.01 24.99
C GLN A 1088 22.18 20.99 24.66
N ASN A 1089 23.06 21.23 25.64
CA ASN A 1089 24.14 22.19 25.50
C ASN A 1089 25.17 21.71 24.46
N VAL A 1090 25.60 22.63 23.60
CA VAL A 1090 26.64 22.40 22.59
C VAL A 1090 27.86 23.24 22.98
N SER A 1091 29.01 22.60 23.17
CA SER A 1091 30.25 23.32 23.48
C SER A 1091 31.44 22.78 22.73
N GLY A 1092 32.39 23.65 22.37
CA GLY A 1092 33.56 23.25 21.58
C GLY A 1092 34.60 24.35 21.44
N THR A 1093 35.88 23.97 21.29
CA THR A 1093 37.00 24.90 21.11
C THR A 1093 37.72 24.64 19.79
N GLY A 1094 37.87 25.66 18.94
CA GLY A 1094 38.56 25.50 17.65
C GLY A 1094 37.79 24.68 16.62
N VAL A 1095 36.47 24.55 16.78
CA VAL A 1095 35.60 23.71 15.95
C VAL A 1095 34.87 24.49 14.88
N THR A 1096 34.30 23.79 13.90
CA THR A 1096 33.31 24.37 12.98
C THR A 1096 31.95 23.76 13.28
N VAL A 1097 30.93 24.59 13.48
CA VAL A 1097 29.54 24.15 13.64
C VAL A 1097 28.69 24.87 12.62
N ASN A 1098 28.00 24.12 11.76
CA ASN A 1098 27.04 24.65 10.80
C ASN A 1098 25.65 24.16 11.19
N LEU A 1099 24.74 25.09 11.47
CA LEU A 1099 23.35 24.83 11.79
C LEU A 1099 22.49 25.36 10.65
N ARG A 1100 21.83 24.44 9.95
CA ARG A 1100 21.02 24.69 8.75
C ARG A 1100 19.64 24.06 8.89
N GLY A 1101 18.75 24.33 7.95
CA GLY A 1101 17.38 23.79 7.93
C GLY A 1101 16.41 24.62 8.77
N THR A 1102 15.41 23.96 9.35
CA THR A 1102 14.48 24.56 10.31
C THR A 1102 14.86 24.10 11.72
N TRP A 1103 15.19 25.00 12.65
CA TRP A 1103 15.61 24.55 13.98
C TRP A 1103 15.36 25.53 15.13
N ASP A 1104 15.11 25.00 16.34
CA ASP A 1104 14.95 25.81 17.56
C ASP A 1104 16.10 25.56 18.54
N ASN A 1105 16.82 26.62 18.93
CA ASN A 1105 17.75 26.51 20.05
C ASN A 1105 17.05 26.71 21.39
N GLN A 1106 16.97 25.65 22.19
CA GLN A 1106 16.45 25.71 23.57
C GLN A 1106 17.56 25.60 24.63
N ALA A 1107 18.82 25.43 24.22
CA ALA A 1107 19.94 25.16 25.09
C ALA A 1107 21.08 26.20 24.97
N THR A 1108 22.20 25.96 25.67
CA THR A 1108 23.38 26.82 25.57
C THR A 1108 24.32 26.33 24.48
N ILE A 1109 24.65 27.20 23.54
CA ILE A 1109 25.75 27.04 22.59
C ILE A 1109 26.93 27.87 23.10
N ASP A 1110 28.04 27.25 23.50
CA ASP A 1110 29.25 27.93 24.00
C ASP A 1110 30.50 27.50 23.21
N LEU A 1111 30.94 28.36 22.30
CA LEU A 1111 32.02 28.05 21.36
C LEU A 1111 33.21 29.00 21.51
N THR A 1112 34.42 28.47 21.67
CA THR A 1112 35.65 29.26 21.86
C THR A 1112 36.62 29.09 20.69
N SER A 1113 37.09 30.18 20.09
CA SER A 1113 37.98 30.15 18.91
C SER A 1113 37.45 29.32 17.73
N SER A 1114 36.12 29.21 17.62
CA SER A 1114 35.40 28.34 16.69
C SER A 1114 34.74 29.15 15.56
N SER A 1115 34.30 28.46 14.51
CA SER A 1115 33.42 29.02 13.48
C SER A 1115 32.00 28.50 13.67
N LEU A 1116 31.04 29.40 13.82
CA LEU A 1116 29.61 29.05 13.85
C LEU A 1116 28.93 29.64 12.62
N THR A 1117 28.32 28.78 11.80
CA THR A 1117 27.47 29.19 10.69
C THR A 1117 26.04 28.87 11.03
N VAL A 1118 25.16 29.86 10.94
CA VAL A 1118 23.72 29.73 11.22
C VAL A 1118 22.97 30.19 9.97
N THR A 1119 22.14 29.29 9.43
CA THR A 1119 21.36 29.50 8.20
C THR A 1119 20.01 28.77 8.30
N GLY A 1120 19.11 29.07 7.36
CA GLY A 1120 17.76 28.49 7.33
C GLY A 1120 16.81 29.20 8.31
N ASN A 1121 15.72 28.53 8.66
CA ASN A 1121 14.71 29.06 9.57
C ASN A 1121 15.06 28.66 11.00
N TRP A 1122 15.33 29.62 11.89
CA TRP A 1122 15.67 29.25 13.25
C TRP A 1122 15.12 30.20 14.30
N THR A 1123 14.83 29.63 15.47
CA THR A 1123 14.50 30.37 16.68
C THR A 1123 15.59 30.13 17.73
N ASN A 1124 15.77 31.10 18.62
CA ASN A 1124 16.70 30.95 19.73
C ASN A 1124 16.03 31.38 21.03
N ASN A 1125 15.57 30.38 21.78
CA ASN A 1125 15.08 30.47 23.15
C ASN A 1125 16.19 30.25 24.19
N GLY A 1126 17.34 29.69 23.76
CA GLY A 1126 18.54 29.47 24.55
C GLY A 1126 19.57 30.61 24.50
N THR A 1127 20.82 30.30 24.82
CA THR A 1127 21.94 31.26 24.81
C THR A 1127 23.01 30.85 23.82
N ILE A 1128 23.49 31.77 22.99
CA ILE A 1128 24.63 31.55 22.09
C ILE A 1128 25.78 32.46 22.52
N THR A 1129 26.88 31.85 22.95
CA THR A 1129 28.14 32.51 23.33
C THR A 1129 29.24 32.08 22.37
N THR A 1130 29.91 33.04 21.75
CA THR A 1130 31.10 32.77 20.94
C THR A 1130 32.25 33.67 21.40
N THR A 1131 33.40 33.07 21.77
CA THR A 1131 34.57 33.80 22.31
C THR A 1131 35.78 33.61 21.41
N GLY A 1132 36.28 34.67 20.79
CA GLY A 1132 37.51 34.62 19.97
C GLY A 1132 37.38 33.85 18.65
N GLY A 1133 36.16 33.61 18.18
CA GLY A 1133 35.82 32.91 16.94
C GLY A 1133 35.09 33.79 15.90
N SER A 1134 34.54 33.15 14.87
CA SER A 1134 33.75 33.79 13.82
C SER A 1134 32.31 33.29 13.86
N VAL A 1135 31.34 34.19 13.68
CA VAL A 1135 29.93 33.84 13.52
C VAL A 1135 29.48 34.34 12.15
N PHE A 1136 28.91 33.44 11.37
CA PHE A 1136 28.33 33.71 10.05
C PHE A 1136 26.83 33.48 10.13
N LEU A 1137 26.07 34.57 10.01
CA LEU A 1137 24.62 34.52 9.81
C LEU A 1137 24.40 34.71 8.30
N ASN A 1138 23.88 33.69 7.62
CA ASN A 1138 23.64 33.76 6.18
C ASN A 1138 22.13 33.69 5.94
N ASP A 1139 21.57 34.81 5.49
CA ASP A 1139 20.19 34.91 5.05
C ASP A 1139 20.11 34.43 3.59
N ASN A 1140 19.44 33.31 3.36
CA ASN A 1140 18.88 32.94 2.07
C ASN A 1140 17.49 32.33 2.29
#